data_AF-A0A2D8EVD4-F1
#
_entry.id   AF-A0A2D8EVD4-F1
#
_cell.length_a   1.000
_cell.length_b   1.000
_cell.length_c   1.000
_cell.angle_alpha   90.00
_cell.angle_beta   90.00
_cell.angle_gamma   90.00
#
_symmetry.space_group_name_H-M   'P 1'
#
loop_
_entity.id
_entity.type
_entity.pdbx_description
1 polymer ?
#
loop_
_entity_poly.entity_id
_entity_poly.type
_entity_poly.pdbx_seq_one_letter_code
_entity_poly.pdbx_strand_id
1 'polypeptide(L)'
;MNDPTFRTFVEGLPEYRRGPESRNDNIREFLFLSDARRNELIDQTVGAQRAITGSVKQTPLMTEQSVKKIEGDFEASKIKNNKSLVVQAEPLSFGKTKRQSQANARSVQSFIGSPAWDYVKAKGNEFATPKEWMGFMKGSLSKGVKAEELDDAGLILFDDKRNPIGGDLFKLNKSDPKLKIPKSDVLAVLETNPTYKLQVKNYSYPITKEDLDKTKNFELFAKDGERIITNVILDTPVAQRNALRRLVKDIEQDVNSLNSINQKYSASVKQVNGLTSTKQELINLQASGKLSTNDRLIINNLVKEYDTLSDVASKGLLKTNLPRHKNVFNDGGFNYQEKVIYLDESIPGNESAKKVYPSHFNDPNPIAHARYDQRGVDTYGDTFYIGEIQSDPHQSIAKKLSKYEGNEPLIRNNPFGNKIFNNKTKREIQGKIDAINDLTKKANERPLSPPEFDELKKLQKERKILEKNFQVRPSLIDAREYQMTYRDRPGKTYDYFPLGKESTWVKATLKGVIDDAQKQGVRYVAIGGADNYNFSAAGFKKKIEQFYGLSGDALGTYRKVPGSSKRLVDGKNIGKYRNWDTGEIEGTAVIPKAMQDIAKEIGAKVVVRKVMKTDITKPYKVTDADGKIVDSFKTKADRDQFLKTDTDNFYKPLDLDDPSNYNVSVVLDLAGSKKGKMKAYKLGGLVQVKREYFAPLF
;
A
#
# COMPACT_ATOMS: atom_id res chain seq x y z
N MET A 1 34.12 -41.99 -41.67
CA MET A 1 34.35 -40.64 -41.10
C MET A 1 33.40 -39.59 -41.63
N ASN A 2 32.91 -39.72 -42.86
CA ASN A 2 31.82 -38.90 -43.39
C ASN A 2 30.45 -39.56 -43.18
N ASP A 3 30.32 -40.39 -42.13
CA ASP A 3 29.02 -40.99 -41.81
C ASP A 3 28.18 -39.92 -41.10
N PRO A 4 27.11 -39.42 -41.72
CA PRO A 4 26.31 -38.34 -41.16
C PRO A 4 25.58 -38.79 -39.88
N THR A 5 25.37 -40.11 -39.72
CA THR A 5 24.80 -40.72 -38.51
C THR A 5 25.75 -40.63 -37.32
N PHE A 6 27.06 -40.82 -37.57
CA PHE A 6 28.09 -40.66 -36.54
C PHE A 6 28.23 -39.19 -36.11
N ARG A 7 28.03 -38.25 -37.04
CA ARG A 7 28.06 -36.82 -36.74
C ARG A 7 26.90 -36.42 -35.83
N THR A 8 25.68 -36.85 -36.16
CA THR A 8 24.48 -36.66 -35.32
C THR A 8 24.65 -37.28 -33.93
N PHE A 9 25.29 -38.46 -33.86
CA PHE A 9 25.64 -39.08 -32.57
C PHE A 9 26.56 -38.20 -31.73
N VAL A 10 27.67 -37.70 -32.29
CA VAL A 10 28.64 -36.85 -31.56
C VAL A 10 28.02 -35.50 -31.18
N GLU A 11 27.17 -34.92 -32.02
CA GLU A 11 26.43 -33.67 -31.74
C GLU A 11 25.43 -33.82 -30.60
N GLY A 12 24.94 -35.04 -30.34
CA GLY A 12 24.08 -35.37 -29.20
C GLY A 12 24.82 -35.58 -27.88
N LEU A 13 26.15 -35.70 -27.89
CA LEU A 13 26.96 -35.91 -26.68
C LEU A 13 27.21 -34.58 -25.93
N PRO A 14 27.54 -34.60 -24.63
CA PRO A 14 27.97 -33.40 -23.89
C PRO A 14 29.17 -32.69 -24.53
N GLU A 15 29.31 -31.37 -24.33
CA GLU A 15 30.27 -30.53 -25.05
C GLU A 15 31.75 -30.98 -24.93
N TYR A 16 32.17 -31.45 -23.75
CA TYR A 16 33.53 -31.98 -23.52
C TYR A 16 33.82 -33.30 -24.27
N ARG A 17 32.80 -33.98 -24.80
CA ARG A 17 32.94 -35.20 -25.62
C ARG A 17 32.99 -34.91 -27.11
N ARG A 18 32.83 -33.66 -27.54
CA ARG A 18 32.80 -33.28 -28.98
C ARG A 18 34.18 -32.94 -29.53
N GLY A 19 35.18 -32.80 -28.67
CA GLY A 19 36.56 -32.48 -29.04
C GLY A 19 37.33 -33.65 -29.67
N PRO A 20 38.41 -33.35 -30.43
CA PRO A 20 39.22 -34.35 -31.13
C PRO A 20 39.88 -35.38 -30.22
N GLU A 21 40.13 -35.04 -28.95
CA GLU A 21 40.69 -35.92 -27.92
C GLU A 21 39.76 -37.07 -27.51
N SER A 22 38.44 -36.88 -27.59
CA SER A 22 37.43 -37.93 -27.26
C SER A 22 37.03 -38.79 -28.46
N ARG A 23 37.66 -38.55 -29.62
CA ARG A 23 37.20 -39.08 -30.91
C ARG A 23 37.27 -40.60 -31.01
N ASN A 24 38.34 -41.21 -30.53
CA ASN A 24 38.53 -42.67 -30.62
C ASN A 24 37.53 -43.43 -29.74
N ASP A 25 37.22 -42.88 -28.57
CA ASP A 25 36.24 -43.46 -27.65
C ASP A 25 34.81 -43.31 -28.19
N ASN A 26 34.47 -42.17 -28.78
CA ASN A 26 33.18 -41.97 -29.43
C ASN A 26 32.99 -42.92 -30.63
N ILE A 27 34.04 -43.20 -31.40
CA ILE A 27 33.97 -44.17 -32.51
C ILE A 27 33.71 -45.57 -31.97
N ARG A 28 34.41 -46.00 -30.92
CA ARG A 28 34.14 -47.31 -30.30
C ARG A 28 32.70 -47.40 -29.80
N GLU A 29 32.25 -46.39 -29.04
CA GLU A 29 30.90 -46.36 -28.48
C GLU A 29 29.83 -46.38 -29.57
N PHE A 30 30.03 -45.64 -30.66
CA PHE A 30 29.14 -45.66 -31.82
C PHE A 30 29.06 -47.04 -32.48
N LEU A 31 30.19 -47.73 -32.60
CA LEU A 31 30.24 -49.08 -33.19
C LEU A 31 29.59 -50.15 -32.29
N PHE A 32 29.45 -49.87 -30.99
CA PHE A 32 28.76 -50.73 -30.02
C PHE A 32 27.28 -50.36 -29.78
N LEU A 33 26.75 -49.35 -30.48
CA LEU A 33 25.32 -49.04 -30.42
C LEU A 33 24.49 -50.22 -30.96
N SER A 34 23.37 -50.48 -30.29
CA SER A 34 22.37 -51.43 -30.79
C SER A 34 21.75 -50.95 -32.11
N ASP A 35 21.27 -51.89 -32.92
CA ASP A 35 20.68 -51.57 -34.23
C ASP A 35 19.48 -50.63 -34.10
N ALA A 36 18.68 -50.79 -33.04
CA ALA A 36 17.57 -49.89 -32.73
C ALA A 36 18.03 -48.43 -32.55
N ARG A 37 19.15 -48.22 -31.85
CA ARG A 37 19.68 -46.88 -31.59
C ARG A 37 20.37 -46.27 -32.82
N ARG A 38 21.01 -47.09 -33.66
CA ARG A 38 21.54 -46.65 -34.95
C ARG A 38 20.42 -46.22 -35.90
N ASN A 39 19.33 -46.97 -35.95
CA ASN A 39 18.16 -46.62 -36.78
C ASN A 39 17.52 -45.29 -36.36
N GLU A 40 17.44 -45.02 -35.06
CA GLU A 40 16.94 -43.75 -34.53
C GLU A 40 17.81 -42.54 -34.95
N LEU A 41 19.13 -42.72 -34.97
CA LEU A 41 20.08 -41.70 -35.42
C LEU A 41 20.02 -41.49 -36.95
N ILE A 42 19.75 -42.57 -37.72
CA ILE A 42 19.53 -42.49 -39.17
C ILE A 42 18.27 -41.68 -39.46
N ASP A 43 17.17 -41.92 -38.74
CA ASP A 43 15.92 -41.18 -38.92
C ASP A 43 16.07 -39.67 -38.60
N GLN A 44 16.84 -39.34 -37.56
CA GLN A 44 17.18 -37.94 -37.25
C GLN A 44 18.04 -37.30 -38.34
N THR A 45 18.94 -38.06 -38.95
CA THR A 45 19.82 -37.60 -40.03
C THR A 45 19.06 -37.39 -41.35
N VAL A 46 18.11 -38.28 -41.68
CA VAL A 46 17.22 -38.17 -42.84
C VAL A 46 16.21 -37.03 -42.68
N GLY A 47 15.73 -36.79 -41.45
CA GLY A 47 14.88 -35.65 -41.11
C GLY A 47 15.57 -34.30 -41.34
N ALA A 48 16.87 -34.22 -41.04
CA ALA A 48 17.68 -33.02 -41.27
C ALA A 48 18.00 -32.78 -42.77
N GLN A 49 18.18 -33.83 -43.58
CA GLN A 49 18.44 -33.71 -45.02
C GLN A 49 17.20 -33.30 -45.83
N ARG A 50 15.98 -33.70 -45.41
CA ARG A 50 14.72 -33.29 -46.08
C ARG A 50 14.41 -31.79 -45.95
N ALA A 51 15.09 -31.06 -45.07
CA ALA A 51 14.92 -29.62 -44.93
C ALA A 51 15.70 -28.80 -45.99
N ILE A 52 16.56 -29.42 -46.80
CA ILE A 52 17.57 -28.69 -47.60
C ILE A 52 17.37 -28.79 -49.14
N THR A 53 16.45 -29.60 -49.69
CA THR A 53 16.29 -29.76 -51.15
C THR A 53 14.91 -29.39 -51.73
N GLY A 54 14.84 -28.22 -52.39
CA GLY A 54 14.39 -28.07 -53.80
C GLY A 54 12.90 -27.97 -54.21
N SER A 55 12.48 -26.75 -54.60
CA SER A 55 11.78 -26.31 -55.85
C SER A 55 10.75 -27.16 -56.63
N VAL A 56 9.59 -26.53 -56.91
CA VAL A 56 8.84 -26.33 -58.19
C VAL A 56 8.67 -27.49 -59.22
N LYS A 57 7.44 -28.03 -59.38
CA LYS A 57 6.59 -27.97 -60.61
C LYS A 57 5.32 -28.85 -60.54
N GLN A 58 4.26 -28.29 -61.11
CA GLN A 58 3.07 -28.89 -61.74
C GLN A 58 2.08 -29.71 -60.89
N THR A 59 0.87 -29.16 -60.78
CA THR A 59 -0.39 -29.81 -60.45
C THR A 59 -0.68 -31.02 -61.36
N PRO A 60 -0.92 -32.21 -60.81
CA PRO A 60 -1.89 -33.15 -61.34
C PRO A 60 -3.27 -32.86 -60.71
N LEU A 61 -4.34 -33.05 -61.48
CA LEU A 61 -5.70 -33.09 -60.94
C LEU A 61 -5.74 -34.03 -59.73
N MET A 62 -6.46 -33.61 -58.68
CA MET A 62 -6.66 -34.40 -57.46
C MET A 62 -7.10 -35.82 -57.82
N THR A 63 -6.28 -36.80 -57.44
CA THR A 63 -6.65 -38.21 -57.53
C THR A 63 -7.70 -38.54 -56.48
N GLU A 64 -8.54 -39.53 -56.75
CA GLU A 64 -9.63 -39.99 -55.87
C GLU A 64 -9.14 -40.32 -54.44
N GLN A 65 -7.87 -40.76 -54.31
CA GLN A 65 -7.20 -40.97 -53.01
C GLN A 65 -6.94 -39.67 -52.24
N SER A 66 -6.64 -38.57 -52.92
CA SER A 66 -6.46 -37.27 -52.28
C SER A 66 -7.78 -36.64 -51.84
N VAL A 67 -8.89 -36.91 -52.53
CA VAL A 67 -10.24 -36.55 -52.07
C VAL A 67 -10.64 -37.38 -50.85
N LYS A 68 -10.45 -38.71 -50.89
CA LYS A 68 -10.71 -39.60 -49.74
C LYS A 68 -9.83 -39.30 -48.52
N LYS A 69 -8.59 -38.84 -48.72
CA LYS A 69 -7.71 -38.40 -47.63
C LYS A 69 -8.20 -37.09 -47.02
N ILE A 70 -8.69 -36.15 -47.84
CA ILE A 70 -9.29 -34.91 -47.35
C ILE A 70 -10.61 -35.18 -46.62
N GLU A 71 -11.46 -36.09 -47.10
CA GLU A 71 -12.67 -36.52 -46.39
C GLU A 71 -12.32 -37.24 -45.06
N GLY A 72 -11.27 -38.05 -45.05
CA GLY A 72 -10.76 -38.69 -43.83
C GLY A 72 -10.19 -37.70 -42.79
N ASP A 73 -9.42 -36.72 -43.24
CA ASP A 73 -8.89 -35.64 -42.39
C ASP A 73 -10.01 -34.68 -41.92
N PHE A 74 -11.07 -34.54 -42.72
CA PHE A 74 -12.27 -33.77 -42.40
C PHE A 74 -13.16 -34.46 -41.35
N GLU A 75 -13.40 -35.76 -41.47
CA GLU A 75 -14.11 -36.56 -40.46
C GLU A 75 -13.29 -36.73 -39.16
N ALA A 76 -11.96 -36.87 -39.26
CA ALA A 76 -11.08 -36.92 -38.09
C ALA A 76 -11.05 -35.59 -37.29
N SER A 77 -11.38 -34.45 -37.93
CA SER A 77 -11.44 -33.14 -37.28
C SER A 77 -12.81 -32.81 -36.66
N LYS A 78 -13.87 -33.60 -36.91
CA LYS A 78 -15.12 -33.56 -36.15
C LYS A 78 -14.96 -34.06 -34.70
N ILE A 79 -13.93 -34.86 -34.42
CA ILE A 79 -13.67 -35.44 -33.08
C ILE A 79 -12.37 -34.89 -32.51
N LYS A 80 -12.36 -33.60 -32.19
CA LYS A 80 -11.51 -33.04 -31.11
C LYS A 80 -12.09 -31.70 -30.70
N ASN A 81 -13.07 -31.76 -29.80
CA ASN A 81 -13.41 -30.65 -28.91
C ASN A 81 -12.18 -30.26 -28.09
N ASN A 82 -11.25 -29.53 -28.70
CA ASN A 82 -10.34 -28.70 -27.95
C ASN A 82 -11.22 -27.69 -27.22
N LYS A 83 -11.18 -27.74 -25.89
CA LYS A 83 -11.72 -26.72 -24.99
C LYS A 83 -11.36 -25.36 -25.56
N SER A 84 -12.32 -24.76 -26.26
CA SER A 84 -12.25 -23.37 -26.65
C SER A 84 -12.02 -22.59 -25.36
N LEU A 85 -11.11 -21.63 -25.41
CA LEU A 85 -11.18 -20.50 -24.50
C LEU A 85 -12.52 -19.85 -24.77
N VAL A 86 -13.58 -20.36 -24.14
CA VAL A 86 -14.80 -19.62 -23.94
C VAL A 86 -14.35 -18.44 -23.12
N VAL A 87 -14.07 -17.34 -23.80
CA VAL A 87 -14.13 -16.02 -23.19
C VAL A 87 -15.53 -16.00 -22.62
N GLN A 88 -15.67 -16.19 -21.31
CA GLN A 88 -16.82 -15.65 -20.63
C GLN A 88 -16.86 -14.22 -21.13
N ALA A 89 -17.90 -13.86 -21.88
CA ALA A 89 -18.25 -12.48 -22.09
C ALA A 89 -18.39 -11.94 -20.67
N GLU A 90 -17.32 -11.35 -20.12
CA GLU A 90 -17.41 -10.68 -18.85
C GLU A 90 -18.49 -9.64 -19.10
N PRO A 91 -19.67 -9.77 -18.48
CA PRO A 91 -20.68 -8.76 -18.67
C PRO A 91 -20.03 -7.45 -18.27
N LEU A 92 -20.09 -6.44 -19.16
CA LEU A 92 -19.86 -5.05 -18.83
C LEU A 92 -20.80 -4.73 -17.68
N SER A 93 -20.30 -4.88 -16.47
CA SER A 93 -21.09 -4.90 -15.26
C SER A 93 -20.43 -3.99 -14.25
N PHE A 94 -20.36 -2.72 -14.61
CA PHE A 94 -20.41 -1.71 -13.58
C PHE A 94 -21.76 -1.84 -12.86
N GLY A 95 -21.70 -2.52 -11.71
CA GLY A 95 -22.82 -2.80 -10.82
C GLY A 95 -23.34 -4.24 -10.80
N LYS A 96 -22.78 -5.22 -11.54
CA LYS A 96 -23.31 -6.61 -11.55
C LYS A 96 -22.30 -7.77 -11.74
N THR A 97 -21.00 -7.67 -11.42
CA THR A 97 -20.15 -8.87 -11.35
C THR A 97 -20.32 -9.64 -10.03
N LYS A 98 -20.57 -10.94 -10.17
CA LYS A 98 -20.68 -11.97 -9.14
C LYS A 98 -19.40 -12.09 -8.30
N ARG A 99 -19.35 -11.33 -7.20
CA ARG A 99 -18.88 -11.68 -5.83
C ARG A 99 -18.74 -10.39 -5.01
N GLN A 100 -19.82 -9.62 -4.93
CA GLN A 100 -20.06 -8.65 -3.86
C GLN A 100 -20.83 -9.31 -2.70
N SER A 101 -20.52 -10.58 -2.41
CA SER A 101 -20.96 -11.21 -1.17
C SER A 101 -20.11 -10.66 -0.03
N GLN A 102 -20.59 -9.59 0.61
CA GLN A 102 -20.29 -9.22 2.00
C GLN A 102 -18.82 -9.03 2.44
N ALA A 103 -17.83 -9.10 1.56
CA ALA A 103 -16.42 -8.91 1.87
C ALA A 103 -15.85 -7.71 1.10
N ASN A 104 -15.88 -6.53 1.72
CA ASN A 104 -14.78 -5.55 1.79
C ASN A 104 -15.34 -4.14 2.05
N ALA A 105 -15.84 -3.94 3.26
CA ALA A 105 -15.96 -2.66 3.96
C ALA A 105 -14.57 -2.00 4.24
N ARG A 106 -13.62 -2.18 3.31
CA ARG A 106 -12.19 -1.90 3.46
C ARG A 106 -11.55 -1.36 2.18
N SER A 107 -12.31 -1.13 1.10
CA SER A 107 -11.75 -0.55 -0.13
C SER A 107 -11.82 0.97 -0.10
N VAL A 108 -10.77 1.62 -0.62
CA VAL A 108 -10.69 3.07 -0.83
C VAL A 108 -11.72 3.57 -1.86
N GLN A 109 -12.23 2.68 -2.72
CA GLN A 109 -13.22 3.02 -3.75
C GLN A 109 -14.49 3.65 -3.16
N SER A 110 -14.90 3.21 -1.95
CA SER A 110 -16.11 3.72 -1.31
C SER A 110 -16.06 5.24 -1.09
N PHE A 111 -14.87 5.83 -0.96
CA PHE A 111 -14.69 7.25 -0.63
C PHE A 111 -13.86 8.08 -1.62
N ILE A 112 -13.04 7.47 -2.46
CA ILE A 112 -12.36 8.19 -3.55
C ILE A 112 -13.25 8.30 -4.80
N GLY A 113 -13.94 7.21 -5.16
CA GLY A 113 -14.73 7.14 -6.39
C GLY A 113 -13.91 7.34 -7.67
N SER A 114 -14.58 7.67 -8.78
CA SER A 114 -13.96 7.89 -10.10
C SER A 114 -14.56 9.08 -10.85
N PRO A 115 -14.03 10.30 -10.65
CA PRO A 115 -14.42 11.48 -11.43
C PRO A 115 -14.27 11.28 -12.94
N ALA A 116 -13.21 10.60 -13.40
CA ALA A 116 -13.01 10.31 -14.82
C ALA A 116 -14.13 9.43 -15.38
N TRP A 117 -14.48 8.34 -14.68
CA TRP A 117 -15.50 7.41 -15.13
C TRP A 117 -16.87 8.10 -15.17
N ASP A 118 -17.23 8.88 -14.16
CA ASP A 118 -18.50 9.63 -14.15
C ASP A 118 -18.57 10.63 -15.31
N TYR A 119 -17.46 11.34 -15.55
CA TYR A 119 -17.38 12.32 -16.62
C TYR A 119 -17.51 11.66 -17.99
N VAL A 120 -16.81 10.56 -18.23
CA VAL A 120 -16.91 9.79 -19.48
C VAL A 120 -18.31 9.22 -19.66
N LYS A 121 -18.90 8.63 -18.62
CA LYS A 121 -20.25 8.08 -18.69
C LYS A 121 -21.27 9.14 -19.07
N ALA A 122 -21.19 10.32 -18.46
CA ALA A 122 -22.16 11.39 -18.66
C ALA A 122 -21.95 12.19 -19.95
N LYS A 123 -20.71 12.37 -20.42
CA LYS A 123 -20.36 13.34 -21.48
C LYS A 123 -19.54 12.76 -22.63
N GLY A 124 -19.03 11.54 -22.50
CA GLY A 124 -18.25 10.90 -23.55
C GLY A 124 -19.12 10.48 -24.73
N ASN A 125 -18.57 10.65 -25.93
CA ASN A 125 -19.16 10.18 -27.18
C ASN A 125 -19.26 8.66 -27.18
N GLU A 126 -20.31 8.08 -27.79
CA GLU A 126 -20.45 6.63 -27.89
C GLU A 126 -19.31 5.98 -28.69
N PHE A 127 -18.81 6.67 -29.71
CA PHE A 127 -17.62 6.28 -30.47
C PHE A 127 -16.77 7.51 -30.78
N ALA A 128 -15.46 7.39 -30.65
CA ALA A 128 -14.50 8.43 -31.04
C ALA A 128 -13.14 7.84 -31.45
N THR A 129 -12.41 8.57 -32.28
CA THR A 129 -11.02 8.26 -32.62
C THR A 129 -10.10 8.45 -31.41
N PRO A 130 -8.88 7.85 -31.41
CA PRO A 130 -7.89 8.11 -30.37
C PRO A 130 -7.66 9.62 -30.14
N LYS A 131 -7.50 10.40 -31.22
CA LYS A 131 -7.29 11.85 -31.15
C LYS A 131 -8.46 12.58 -30.46
N GLU A 132 -9.69 12.24 -30.82
CA GLU A 132 -10.90 12.82 -30.22
C GLU A 132 -11.01 12.48 -28.74
N TRP A 133 -10.77 11.21 -28.36
CA TRP A 133 -10.75 10.79 -26.96
C TRP A 133 -9.64 11.48 -26.18
N MET A 134 -8.43 11.62 -26.73
CA MET A 134 -7.34 12.37 -26.09
C MET A 134 -7.72 13.83 -25.84
N GLY A 135 -8.34 14.48 -26.83
CA GLY A 135 -8.85 15.84 -26.70
C GLY A 135 -9.93 15.96 -25.61
N PHE A 136 -10.88 15.03 -25.59
CA PHE A 136 -11.92 14.95 -24.56
C PHE A 136 -11.34 14.78 -23.15
N MET A 137 -10.37 13.87 -22.98
CA MET A 137 -9.71 13.62 -21.69
C MET A 137 -8.85 14.81 -21.24
N LYS A 138 -8.15 15.49 -22.16
CA LYS A 138 -7.43 16.72 -21.83
C LYS A 138 -8.41 17.81 -21.37
N GLY A 139 -9.57 17.93 -22.01
CA GLY A 139 -10.63 18.86 -21.63
C GLY A 139 -11.24 18.55 -20.25
N SER A 140 -11.40 17.26 -19.91
CA SER A 140 -11.98 16.83 -18.62
C SER A 140 -11.16 17.26 -17.40
N LEU A 141 -9.84 17.47 -17.57
CA LEU A 141 -8.95 17.99 -16.52
C LEU A 141 -9.42 19.35 -15.98
N SER A 142 -9.96 20.21 -16.85
CA SER A 142 -10.52 21.50 -16.47
C SER A 142 -11.87 21.41 -15.73
N LYS A 143 -12.48 20.21 -15.73
CA LYS A 143 -13.80 19.92 -15.14
C LYS A 143 -13.70 19.09 -13.86
N GLY A 144 -12.48 18.94 -13.31
CA GLY A 144 -12.24 18.28 -12.04
C GLY A 144 -11.76 16.82 -12.14
N VAL A 145 -11.62 16.26 -13.35
CA VAL A 145 -10.95 14.96 -13.53
C VAL A 145 -9.46 15.12 -13.24
N LYS A 146 -8.88 14.18 -12.48
CA LYS A 146 -7.44 14.22 -12.16
C LYS A 146 -6.65 13.53 -13.27
N ALA A 147 -5.59 14.17 -13.75
CA ALA A 147 -4.66 13.56 -14.70
C ALA A 147 -4.15 12.21 -14.20
N GLU A 148 -3.81 12.14 -12.92
CA GLU A 148 -3.33 10.93 -12.26
C GLU A 148 -4.30 9.75 -12.29
N GLU A 149 -5.62 10.01 -12.27
CA GLU A 149 -6.62 8.94 -12.41
C GLU A 149 -6.57 8.31 -13.81
N LEU A 150 -6.34 9.14 -14.84
CA LEU A 150 -6.17 8.68 -16.22
C LEU A 150 -4.81 8.01 -16.40
N ASP A 151 -3.78 8.55 -15.75
CA ASP A 151 -2.42 8.02 -15.76
C ASP A 151 -2.37 6.64 -15.11
N ASP A 152 -2.99 6.45 -13.93
CA ASP A 152 -3.05 5.19 -13.18
C ASP A 152 -3.92 4.14 -13.88
N ALA A 153 -4.97 4.55 -14.59
CA ALA A 153 -5.73 3.65 -15.46
C ALA A 153 -4.94 3.20 -16.70
N GLY A 154 -3.81 3.85 -17.01
CA GLY A 154 -3.02 3.58 -18.21
C GLY A 154 -3.65 4.14 -19.50
N LEU A 155 -4.69 4.96 -19.38
CA LEU A 155 -5.48 5.44 -20.51
C LEU A 155 -4.74 6.53 -21.30
N ILE A 156 -4.17 7.50 -20.59
CA ILE A 156 -3.36 8.58 -21.15
C ILE A 156 -2.35 9.03 -20.09
N LEU A 157 -1.14 9.42 -20.50
CA LEU A 157 -0.12 10.01 -19.64
C LEU A 157 0.12 11.45 -20.06
N PHE A 158 0.20 12.36 -19.10
CA PHE A 158 0.43 13.79 -19.35
C PHE A 158 1.82 14.27 -18.88
N ASP A 159 2.43 15.18 -19.62
CA ASP A 159 3.55 16.00 -19.13
C ASP A 159 3.07 17.11 -18.17
N ASP A 160 4.00 17.88 -17.62
CA ASP A 160 3.70 19.01 -16.73
C ASP A 160 2.87 20.11 -17.41
N LYS A 161 2.96 20.21 -18.73
CA LYS A 161 2.18 21.14 -19.58
C LYS A 161 0.83 20.55 -19.99
N ARG A 162 0.44 19.38 -19.46
CA ARG A 162 -0.79 18.63 -19.77
C ARG A 162 -0.91 18.24 -21.24
N ASN A 163 0.21 17.98 -21.90
CA ASN A 163 0.25 17.36 -23.22
C ASN A 163 0.30 15.84 -23.07
N PRO A 164 -0.45 15.10 -23.88
CA PRO A 164 -0.34 13.65 -23.91
C PRO A 164 1.05 13.21 -24.37
N ILE A 165 1.73 12.42 -23.55
CA ILE A 165 3.06 11.86 -23.82
C ILE A 165 3.07 10.32 -23.82
N GLY A 166 1.96 9.68 -23.44
CA GLY A 166 1.87 8.22 -23.36
C GLY A 166 0.46 7.71 -23.05
N GLY A 167 0.36 6.41 -22.76
CA GLY A 167 -0.89 5.69 -22.51
C GLY A 167 -1.54 5.09 -23.76
N ASP A 168 -2.64 4.35 -23.57
CA ASP A 168 -3.32 3.59 -24.63
C ASP A 168 -3.77 4.44 -25.80
N LEU A 169 -4.46 5.54 -25.49
CA LEU A 169 -4.98 6.43 -26.52
C LEU A 169 -3.85 7.07 -27.33
N PHE A 170 -2.75 7.43 -26.67
CA PHE A 170 -1.59 8.00 -27.35
C PHE A 170 -0.92 6.98 -28.29
N LYS A 171 -0.76 5.73 -27.84
CA LYS A 171 -0.19 4.66 -28.67
C LYS A 171 -1.09 4.31 -29.85
N LEU A 172 -2.39 4.18 -29.61
CA LEU A 172 -3.38 3.94 -30.66
C LEU A 172 -3.46 5.09 -31.66
N ASN A 173 -3.30 6.34 -31.21
CA ASN A 173 -3.25 7.47 -32.13
C ASN A 173 -2.04 7.42 -33.08
N LYS A 174 -0.93 6.79 -32.66
CA LYS A 174 0.25 6.59 -33.50
C LYS A 174 0.11 5.39 -34.44
N SER A 175 -0.43 4.26 -33.94
CA SER A 175 -0.49 3.02 -34.71
C SER A 175 -1.75 2.88 -35.57
N ASP A 176 -2.88 3.42 -35.12
CA ASP A 176 -4.20 3.30 -35.78
C ASP A 176 -5.08 4.55 -35.49
N PRO A 177 -4.74 5.72 -36.08
CA PRO A 177 -5.38 7.00 -35.77
C PRO A 177 -6.87 7.07 -36.16
N LYS A 178 -7.33 6.19 -37.06
CA LYS A 178 -8.72 6.18 -37.55
C LYS A 178 -9.62 5.21 -36.79
N LEU A 179 -9.05 4.38 -35.91
CA LEU A 179 -9.81 3.42 -35.09
C LEU A 179 -10.96 4.11 -34.35
N LYS A 180 -12.18 3.61 -34.47
CA LYS A 180 -13.29 4.08 -33.64
C LYS A 180 -13.34 3.28 -32.35
N ILE A 181 -12.97 3.93 -31.24
CA ILE A 181 -12.97 3.34 -29.91
C ILE A 181 -14.34 3.61 -29.27
N PRO A 182 -15.09 2.57 -28.86
CA PRO A 182 -16.35 2.74 -28.17
C PRO A 182 -16.13 3.26 -26.75
N LYS A 183 -17.10 4.03 -26.26
CA LYS A 183 -17.16 4.53 -24.88
C LYS A 183 -17.04 3.42 -23.84
N SER A 184 -17.64 2.26 -24.10
CA SER A 184 -17.58 1.11 -23.20
C SER A 184 -16.16 0.61 -22.96
N ASP A 185 -15.28 0.65 -23.97
CA ASP A 185 -13.87 0.27 -23.80
C ASP A 185 -13.12 1.28 -22.92
N VAL A 186 -13.38 2.58 -23.11
CA VAL A 186 -12.78 3.64 -22.29
C VAL A 186 -13.22 3.53 -20.84
N LEU A 187 -14.53 3.30 -20.62
CA LEU A 187 -15.07 3.04 -19.28
C LEU A 187 -14.37 1.83 -18.68
N ALA A 188 -14.37 0.68 -19.36
CA ALA A 188 -13.73 -0.54 -18.87
C ALA A 188 -12.25 -0.36 -18.47
N VAL A 189 -11.48 0.48 -19.19
CA VAL A 189 -10.10 0.81 -18.79
C VAL A 189 -10.08 1.59 -17.48
N LEU A 190 -10.90 2.62 -17.33
CA LEU A 190 -10.97 3.40 -16.09
C LEU A 190 -11.35 2.54 -14.88
N GLU A 191 -12.26 1.58 -15.05
CA GLU A 191 -12.71 0.66 -14.00
C GLU A 191 -11.58 -0.17 -13.41
N THR A 192 -10.55 -0.40 -14.20
CA THR A 192 -9.41 -1.23 -13.80
C THR A 192 -8.28 -0.43 -13.15
N ASN A 193 -8.50 0.86 -12.85
CA ASN A 193 -7.55 1.68 -12.14
C ASN A 193 -7.22 1.04 -10.78
N PRO A 194 -5.93 0.79 -10.47
CA PRO A 194 -5.50 0.16 -9.22
C PRO A 194 -5.96 0.93 -7.97
N THR A 195 -6.20 2.24 -8.08
CA THR A 195 -6.71 3.08 -6.99
C THR A 195 -8.04 2.58 -6.43
N TYR A 196 -8.91 1.98 -7.25
CA TYR A 196 -10.22 1.45 -6.81
C TYR A 196 -10.11 0.11 -6.10
N LYS A 197 -8.93 -0.49 -6.10
CA LYS A 197 -8.66 -1.76 -5.46
C LYS A 197 -7.78 -1.62 -4.22
N LEU A 198 -7.39 -0.39 -3.90
CA LEU A 198 -6.66 -0.10 -2.68
C LEU A 198 -7.50 -0.51 -1.48
N GLN A 199 -6.84 -1.20 -0.55
CA GLN A 199 -7.40 -1.62 0.72
C GLN A 199 -6.94 -0.68 1.83
N VAL A 200 -7.77 -0.60 2.86
CA VAL A 200 -7.52 0.14 4.09
C VAL A 200 -7.43 -0.87 5.22
N LYS A 201 -6.40 -0.72 6.04
CA LYS A 201 -6.22 -1.49 7.27
C LYS A 201 -5.98 -0.54 8.43
N ASN A 202 -6.75 -0.73 9.49
CA ASN A 202 -6.56 -0.06 10.76
C ASN A 202 -5.76 -0.98 11.68
N TYR A 203 -4.66 -0.44 12.17
CA TYR A 203 -3.83 -0.96 13.22
C TYR A 203 -4.27 -0.31 14.52
N SER A 204 -4.85 -1.11 15.42
CA SER A 204 -5.22 -0.68 16.77
C SER A 204 -4.27 -1.33 17.77
N TYR A 205 -3.88 -0.58 18.79
CA TYR A 205 -3.08 -1.12 19.87
C TYR A 205 -4.00 -1.67 20.94
N PRO A 206 -3.78 -2.91 21.40
CA PRO A 206 -4.69 -3.58 22.33
C PRO A 206 -4.56 -3.08 23.77
N ILE A 207 -3.46 -2.40 24.12
CA ILE A 207 -3.31 -1.70 25.40
C ILE A 207 -3.75 -0.25 25.20
N THR A 208 -4.65 0.23 26.06
CA THR A 208 -5.05 1.63 26.10
C THR A 208 -4.21 2.42 27.09
N LYS A 209 -4.22 3.76 27.03
CA LYS A 209 -3.58 4.59 28.06
C LYS A 209 -4.22 4.36 29.44
N GLU A 210 -5.52 4.11 29.50
CA GLU A 210 -6.24 3.78 30.73
C GLU A 210 -5.77 2.47 31.36
N ASP A 211 -5.41 1.49 30.53
CA ASP A 211 -4.77 0.26 31.02
C ASP A 211 -3.40 0.56 31.62
N LEU A 212 -2.60 1.42 30.97
CA LEU A 212 -1.29 1.83 31.49
C LEU A 212 -1.39 2.67 32.78
N ASP A 213 -2.43 3.48 32.93
CA ASP A 213 -2.62 4.28 34.15
C ASP A 213 -2.83 3.40 35.40
N LYS A 214 -3.29 2.16 35.23
CA LYS A 214 -3.44 1.18 36.31
C LYS A 214 -2.09 0.68 36.82
N THR A 215 -1.02 0.79 36.03
CA THR A 215 0.32 0.29 36.39
C THR A 215 1.25 1.37 36.93
N LYS A 216 0.75 2.60 37.14
CA LYS A 216 1.55 3.77 37.54
C LYS A 216 2.30 3.61 38.87
N ASN A 217 1.81 2.74 39.76
CA ASN A 217 2.43 2.51 41.07
C ASN A 217 3.49 1.40 41.04
N PHE A 218 3.57 0.62 39.95
CA PHE A 218 4.43 -0.56 39.88
C PHE A 218 5.89 -0.23 40.16
N GLU A 219 6.44 0.83 39.55
CA GLU A 219 7.84 1.21 39.75
C GLU A 219 8.14 1.61 41.21
N LEU A 220 7.20 2.29 41.87
CA LEU A 220 7.34 2.67 43.29
C LEU A 220 7.45 1.42 44.17
N PHE A 221 6.50 0.49 44.02
CA PHE A 221 6.50 -0.75 44.80
C PHE A 221 7.66 -1.69 44.43
N ALA A 222 8.13 -1.66 43.18
CA ALA A 222 9.29 -2.41 42.74
C ALA A 222 10.56 -1.96 43.48
N LYS A 223 10.82 -0.65 43.56
CA LYS A 223 11.96 -0.09 44.31
C LYS A 223 11.90 -0.45 45.80
N ASP A 224 10.73 -0.37 46.42
CA ASP A 224 10.55 -0.79 47.81
C ASP A 224 10.83 -2.30 47.99
N GLY A 225 10.37 -3.13 47.06
CA GLY A 225 10.61 -4.58 47.04
C GLY A 225 12.08 -4.92 46.86
N GLU A 226 12.78 -4.29 45.91
CA GLU A 226 14.22 -4.44 45.69
C GLU A 226 15.02 -4.12 46.96
N ARG A 227 14.68 -3.03 47.66
CA ARG A 227 15.32 -2.67 48.93
C ARG A 227 15.11 -3.75 49.99
N ILE A 228 13.89 -4.25 50.14
CA ILE A 228 13.57 -5.31 51.11
C ILE A 228 14.34 -6.59 50.79
N ILE A 229 14.33 -7.04 49.53
CA ILE A 229 15.03 -8.26 49.11
C ILE A 229 16.55 -8.10 49.30
N THR A 230 17.08 -6.90 49.04
CA THR A 230 18.49 -6.57 49.31
C THR A 230 18.84 -6.72 50.79
N ASN A 231 17.97 -6.27 51.70
CA ASN A 231 18.18 -6.48 53.13
C ASN A 231 18.14 -7.98 53.49
N VAL A 232 17.18 -8.74 52.95
CA VAL A 232 17.11 -10.20 53.15
C VAL A 232 18.36 -10.91 52.64
N ILE A 233 19.00 -10.43 51.57
CA ILE A 233 20.25 -10.98 51.05
C ILE A 233 21.38 -10.87 52.09
N LEU A 234 21.46 -9.75 52.82
CA LEU A 234 22.49 -9.52 53.83
C LEU A 234 22.39 -10.56 54.96
N ASP A 235 21.16 -10.87 55.36
CA ASP A 235 20.85 -11.83 56.44
C ASP A 235 20.80 -13.30 55.97
N THR A 236 20.94 -13.56 54.66
CA THR A 236 20.88 -14.90 54.08
C THR A 236 22.28 -15.51 53.89
N PRO A 237 22.50 -16.82 54.17
CA PRO A 237 23.77 -17.49 53.90
C PRO A 237 24.23 -17.38 52.43
N VAL A 238 25.54 -17.24 52.20
CA VAL A 238 26.14 -16.95 50.87
C VAL A 238 25.62 -17.88 49.77
N ALA A 239 25.53 -19.18 50.04
CA ALA A 239 25.06 -20.18 49.07
C ALA A 239 23.62 -19.95 48.56
N GLN A 240 22.78 -19.27 49.34
CA GLN A 240 21.37 -19.02 49.02
C GLN A 240 21.13 -17.61 48.45
N ARG A 241 22.15 -16.72 48.45
CA ARG A 241 22.01 -15.33 47.98
C ARG A 241 21.77 -15.22 46.48
N ASN A 242 22.21 -16.20 45.69
CA ASN A 242 22.14 -16.14 44.23
C ASN A 242 20.70 -16.09 43.70
N ALA A 243 19.76 -16.81 44.33
CA ALA A 243 18.35 -16.78 43.94
C ALA A 243 17.74 -15.38 44.20
N LEU A 244 17.99 -14.81 45.37
CA LEU A 244 17.51 -13.47 45.72
C LEU A 244 18.12 -12.38 44.84
N ARG A 245 19.41 -12.49 44.49
CA ARG A 245 20.07 -11.56 43.55
C ARG A 245 19.51 -11.65 42.13
N ARG A 246 19.06 -12.83 41.70
CA ARG A 246 18.36 -12.98 40.42
C ARG A 246 17.00 -12.32 40.48
N LEU A 247 16.24 -12.56 41.55
CA LEU A 247 14.95 -11.92 41.76
C LEU A 247 15.01 -10.38 41.71
N VAL A 248 16.02 -9.75 42.32
CA VAL A 248 16.24 -8.29 42.19
C VAL A 248 16.45 -7.89 40.73
N LYS A 249 17.31 -8.59 39.99
CA LYS A 249 17.53 -8.31 38.56
C LYS A 249 16.28 -8.53 37.70
N ASP A 250 15.46 -9.52 38.06
CA ASP A 250 14.22 -9.81 37.35
C ASP A 250 13.19 -8.68 37.58
N ILE A 251 13.11 -8.12 38.81
CA ILE A 251 12.31 -6.92 39.10
C ILE A 251 12.80 -5.71 38.29
N GLU A 252 14.11 -5.45 38.25
CA GLU A 252 14.69 -4.38 37.43
C GLU A 252 14.37 -4.57 35.93
N GLN A 253 14.45 -5.81 35.44
CA GLN A 253 14.09 -6.17 34.07
C GLN A 253 12.59 -5.99 33.79
N ASP A 254 11.74 -6.22 34.78
CA ASP A 254 10.30 -6.04 34.69
C ASP A 254 9.89 -4.56 34.70
N VAL A 255 10.59 -3.69 35.44
CA VAL A 255 10.46 -2.23 35.32
C VAL A 255 10.84 -1.76 33.91
N ASN A 256 11.93 -2.30 33.35
CA ASN A 256 12.29 -2.04 31.95
C ASN A 256 11.23 -2.57 30.97
N SER A 257 10.59 -3.69 31.30
CA SER A 257 9.49 -4.25 30.52
C SER A 257 8.26 -3.36 30.57
N LEU A 258 7.89 -2.81 31.73
CA LEU A 258 6.83 -1.81 31.88
C LEU A 258 7.11 -0.60 30.99
N ASN A 259 8.33 -0.04 31.02
CA ASN A 259 8.71 1.08 30.17
C ASN A 259 8.56 0.73 28.68
N SER A 260 9.01 -0.45 28.27
CA SER A 260 8.81 -0.92 26.90
C SER A 260 7.33 -1.16 26.57
N ILE A 261 6.49 -1.60 27.50
CA ILE A 261 5.06 -1.82 27.26
C ILE A 261 4.35 -0.46 27.13
N ASN A 262 4.66 0.49 28.01
CA ASN A 262 4.18 1.86 27.97
C ASN A 262 4.52 2.54 26.65
N GLN A 263 5.76 2.37 26.19
CA GLN A 263 6.19 2.95 24.92
C GLN A 263 5.55 2.29 23.72
N LYS A 264 5.22 0.99 23.77
CA LYS A 264 4.81 0.21 22.59
C LYS A 264 3.32 -0.09 22.52
N TYR A 265 2.59 0.17 23.60
CA TYR A 265 1.21 -0.27 23.82
C TYR A 265 0.99 -1.76 23.46
N SER A 266 2.01 -2.58 23.70
CA SER A 266 2.06 -4.02 23.39
C SER A 266 3.16 -4.70 24.21
N ALA A 267 2.98 -5.99 24.47
CA ALA A 267 3.93 -6.86 25.16
C ALA A 267 4.30 -8.09 24.30
N SER A 268 5.46 -8.66 24.56
CA SER A 268 5.88 -9.95 24.01
C SER A 268 5.57 -11.10 24.98
N VAL A 269 5.48 -12.32 24.45
CA VAL A 269 5.31 -13.54 25.26
C VAL A 269 6.42 -13.65 26.32
N LYS A 270 7.66 -13.28 25.97
CA LYS A 270 8.78 -13.28 26.92
C LYS A 270 8.56 -12.34 28.09
N GLN A 271 8.02 -11.14 27.84
CA GLN A 271 7.72 -10.16 28.91
C GLN A 271 6.62 -10.68 29.83
N VAL A 272 5.52 -11.21 29.28
CA VAL A 272 4.42 -11.77 30.08
C VAL A 272 4.89 -12.95 30.94
N ASN A 273 5.68 -13.86 30.35
CA ASN A 273 6.24 -14.99 31.09
C ASN A 273 7.22 -14.54 32.19
N GLY A 274 8.04 -13.51 31.92
CA GLY A 274 8.93 -12.90 32.90
C GLY A 274 8.16 -12.38 34.11
N LEU A 275 7.17 -11.51 33.88
CA LEU A 275 6.29 -10.97 34.93
C LEU A 275 5.64 -12.07 35.78
N THR A 276 5.18 -13.14 35.14
CA THR A 276 4.56 -14.29 35.81
C THR A 276 5.56 -15.04 36.68
N SER A 277 6.79 -15.24 36.19
CA SER A 277 7.87 -15.91 36.92
C SER A 277 8.29 -15.10 38.14
N THR A 278 8.57 -13.80 37.97
CA THR A 278 9.01 -12.91 39.05
C THR A 278 7.94 -12.81 40.14
N LYS A 279 6.66 -12.69 39.76
CA LYS A 279 5.55 -12.73 40.71
C LYS A 279 5.55 -14.02 41.54
N GLN A 280 5.75 -15.17 40.92
CA GLN A 280 5.77 -16.44 41.63
C GLN A 280 6.95 -16.53 42.62
N GLU A 281 8.11 -16.00 42.26
CA GLU A 281 9.27 -15.94 43.15
C GLU A 281 9.03 -15.01 44.35
N LEU A 282 8.34 -13.87 44.16
CA LEU A 282 7.91 -13.00 45.26
C LEU A 282 6.95 -13.71 46.22
N ILE A 283 5.98 -14.48 45.70
CA ILE A 283 5.06 -15.29 46.52
C ILE A 283 5.85 -16.35 47.30
N ASN A 284 6.82 -17.02 46.67
CA ASN A 284 7.66 -18.01 47.32
C ASN A 284 8.51 -17.37 48.45
N LEU A 285 9.00 -16.15 48.25
CA LEU A 285 9.71 -15.39 49.28
C LEU A 285 8.80 -15.04 50.47
N GLN A 286 7.54 -14.66 50.23
CA GLN A 286 6.57 -14.43 51.30
C GLN A 286 6.31 -15.69 52.12
N ALA A 287 6.23 -16.84 51.47
CA ALA A 287 6.02 -18.14 52.11
C ALA A 287 7.25 -18.65 52.88
N SER A 288 8.45 -18.11 52.61
CA SER A 288 9.70 -18.62 53.19
C SER A 288 9.92 -18.22 54.65
N GLY A 289 9.07 -17.37 55.23
CA GLY A 289 9.19 -16.89 56.61
C GLY A 289 10.35 -15.91 56.86
N LYS A 290 11.08 -15.48 55.82
CA LYS A 290 12.26 -14.60 55.93
C LYS A 290 11.92 -13.11 56.07
N LEU A 291 10.65 -12.75 55.92
CA LEU A 291 10.17 -11.36 55.91
C LEU A 291 9.47 -11.00 57.23
N SER A 292 9.76 -9.80 57.74
CA SER A 292 8.99 -9.19 58.82
C SER A 292 7.53 -8.98 58.39
N THR A 293 6.62 -8.73 59.35
CA THR A 293 5.21 -8.48 59.05
C THR A 293 5.02 -7.27 58.12
N ASN A 294 5.78 -6.19 58.33
CA ASN A 294 5.72 -4.99 57.50
C ASN A 294 6.29 -5.25 56.10
N ASP A 295 7.41 -5.96 55.99
CA ASP A 295 8.00 -6.30 54.69
C ASP A 295 7.06 -7.21 53.88
N ARG A 296 6.38 -8.14 54.55
CA ARG A 296 5.37 -9.00 53.92
C ARG A 296 4.23 -8.20 53.29
N LEU A 297 3.77 -7.14 53.95
CA LEU A 297 2.72 -6.25 53.43
C LEU A 297 3.19 -5.50 52.19
N ILE A 298 4.42 -4.96 52.19
CA ILE A 298 4.99 -4.24 51.05
C ILE A 298 5.17 -5.18 49.86
N ILE A 299 5.75 -6.37 50.07
CA ILE A 299 5.89 -7.38 49.02
C ILE A 299 4.50 -7.84 48.50
N ASN A 300 3.48 -7.91 49.36
CA ASN A 300 2.12 -8.25 48.93
C ASN A 300 1.51 -7.18 48.02
N ASN A 301 1.78 -5.90 48.29
CA ASN A 301 1.37 -4.82 47.40
C ASN A 301 2.08 -4.92 46.04
N LEU A 302 3.39 -5.21 46.04
CA LEU A 302 4.13 -5.46 44.79
C LEU A 302 3.54 -6.64 44.01
N VAL A 303 3.18 -7.76 44.67
CA VAL A 303 2.53 -8.92 44.02
C VAL A 303 1.20 -8.51 43.35
N LYS A 304 0.40 -7.65 43.98
CA LYS A 304 -0.85 -7.12 43.38
C LYS A 304 -0.58 -6.20 42.18
N GLU A 305 0.48 -5.42 42.22
CA GLU A 305 0.91 -4.61 41.08
C GLU A 305 1.41 -5.48 39.93
N TYR A 306 2.08 -6.61 40.22
CA TYR A 306 2.41 -7.63 39.23
C TYR A 306 1.18 -8.26 38.57
N ASP A 307 0.10 -8.49 39.32
CA ASP A 307 -1.18 -8.93 38.75
C ASP A 307 -1.74 -7.90 37.76
N THR A 308 -1.74 -6.63 38.17
CA THR A 308 -2.23 -5.53 37.35
C THR A 308 -1.39 -5.37 36.07
N LEU A 309 -0.07 -5.38 36.20
CA LEU A 309 0.84 -5.29 35.06
C LEU A 309 0.72 -6.51 34.14
N SER A 310 0.57 -7.71 34.68
CA SER A 310 0.40 -8.94 33.89
C SER A 310 -0.91 -8.96 33.10
N ASP A 311 -2.02 -8.48 33.69
CA ASP A 311 -3.29 -8.33 32.96
C ASP A 311 -3.14 -7.37 31.77
N VAL A 312 -2.56 -6.19 32.02
CA VAL A 312 -2.30 -5.18 30.99
C VAL A 312 -1.37 -5.72 29.90
N ALA A 313 -0.26 -6.37 30.28
CA ALA A 313 0.68 -6.96 29.35
C ALA A 313 0.05 -8.08 28.52
N SER A 314 -0.83 -8.90 29.12
CA SER A 314 -1.52 -10.00 28.44
C SER A 314 -2.47 -9.50 27.35
N LYS A 315 -3.15 -8.36 27.56
CA LYS A 315 -3.91 -7.66 26.49
C LYS A 315 -2.98 -7.27 25.33
N GLY A 316 -1.77 -6.85 25.67
CA GLY A 316 -0.70 -6.41 24.77
C GLY A 316 -0.02 -7.47 23.93
N LEU A 317 -0.25 -8.75 24.19
CA LEU A 317 0.45 -9.86 23.52
C LEU A 317 0.41 -9.66 22.01
N LEU A 318 1.59 -9.74 21.39
CA LEU A 318 1.85 -9.58 19.95
C LEU A 318 0.77 -10.26 19.08
N LYS A 319 -0.31 -9.54 18.78
CA LYS A 319 -1.29 -9.97 17.78
C LYS A 319 -0.66 -9.76 16.41
N THR A 320 -0.94 -10.67 15.47
CA THR A 320 -0.46 -10.64 14.07
C THR A 320 -0.82 -9.36 13.31
N ASN A 321 -1.71 -8.53 13.87
CA ASN A 321 -2.23 -7.29 13.29
C ASN A 321 -1.65 -6.01 13.92
N LEU A 322 -0.45 -6.03 14.51
CA LEU A 322 0.24 -4.81 14.97
C LEU A 322 1.20 -4.25 13.91
N PRO A 323 1.40 -2.92 13.84
CA PRO A 323 2.38 -2.33 12.95
C PRO A 323 3.78 -2.61 13.52
N ARG A 324 4.80 -2.65 12.64
CA ARG A 324 6.15 -3.08 13.03
C ARG A 324 6.95 -1.98 13.72
N HIS A 325 6.63 -0.72 13.43
CA HIS A 325 7.27 0.42 14.10
C HIS A 325 6.63 0.63 15.47
N LYS A 326 7.44 0.57 16.54
CA LYS A 326 6.95 0.59 17.92
C LYS A 326 7.51 1.73 18.78
N ASN A 327 8.26 2.67 18.19
CA ASN A 327 9.11 3.57 18.99
C ASN A 327 8.76 5.07 18.88
N VAL A 328 7.71 5.46 18.16
CA VAL A 328 7.33 6.87 17.99
C VAL A 328 5.81 7.02 18.00
N PHE A 329 5.23 7.10 19.20
CA PHE A 329 3.84 7.48 19.39
C PHE A 329 3.77 9.00 19.53
N ASN A 330 2.68 9.60 19.08
CA ASN A 330 2.45 11.02 19.37
C ASN A 330 2.11 11.14 20.86
N ASP A 331 2.99 11.79 21.63
CA ASP A 331 2.77 11.99 23.06
C ASP A 331 1.45 12.74 23.29
N GLY A 332 0.76 12.33 24.37
CA GLY A 332 -0.38 13.02 24.95
C GLY A 332 -1.77 12.51 24.57
N GLY A 333 -2.01 11.96 23.38
CA GLY A 333 -3.33 11.44 23.02
C GLY A 333 -3.67 10.10 23.67
N PHE A 334 -4.92 9.66 23.57
CA PHE A 334 -5.35 8.29 23.91
C PHE A 334 -5.86 7.56 22.66
N ASN A 335 -6.06 6.23 22.76
CA ASN A 335 -6.56 5.41 21.66
C ASN A 335 -5.78 5.61 20.35
N TYR A 336 -4.45 5.48 20.44
CA TYR A 336 -3.57 5.63 19.29
C TYR A 336 -3.88 4.56 18.22
N GLN A 337 -3.97 5.01 16.98
CA GLN A 337 -4.31 4.21 15.80
C GLN A 337 -3.34 4.53 14.67
N GLU A 338 -3.02 3.50 13.88
CA GLU A 338 -2.40 3.70 12.58
C GLU A 338 -3.32 3.18 11.48
N LYS A 339 -3.37 3.87 10.36
CA LYS A 339 -4.14 3.44 9.20
C LYS A 339 -3.23 3.37 8.00
N VAL A 340 -3.26 2.25 7.30
CA VAL A 340 -2.47 2.00 6.08
C VAL A 340 -3.40 1.84 4.90
N ILE A 341 -3.07 2.52 3.81
CA ILE A 341 -3.64 2.30 2.48
C ILE A 341 -2.63 1.49 1.68
N TYR A 342 -3.05 0.36 1.10
CA TYR A 342 -2.17 -0.57 0.39
C TYR A 342 -2.87 -1.25 -0.78
N LEU A 343 -2.10 -1.88 -1.67
CA LEU A 343 -2.62 -2.66 -2.78
C LEU A 343 -2.29 -4.15 -2.61
N ASP A 344 -3.29 -4.97 -2.26
CA ASP A 344 -3.11 -6.44 -2.15
C ASP A 344 -3.16 -7.18 -3.50
N GLU A 345 -2.58 -6.56 -4.53
CA GLU A 345 -2.43 -7.17 -5.84
C GLU A 345 -0.95 -7.15 -6.24
N SER A 346 -0.54 -8.17 -7.00
CA SER A 346 0.76 -8.17 -7.64
C SER A 346 0.83 -7.01 -8.65
N ILE A 347 1.88 -6.19 -8.59
CA ILE A 347 2.16 -5.14 -9.58
C ILE A 347 3.21 -5.71 -10.55
N PRO A 348 2.83 -6.06 -11.79
CA PRO A 348 3.76 -6.59 -12.77
C PRO A 348 4.87 -5.58 -13.07
N GLY A 349 6.11 -6.05 -13.19
CA GLY A 349 7.25 -5.20 -13.55
C GLY A 349 7.92 -4.45 -12.39
N ASN A 350 7.35 -4.51 -11.18
CA ASN A 350 8.06 -4.07 -9.98
C ASN A 350 9.17 -5.07 -9.62
N GLU A 351 10.23 -4.59 -8.98
CA GLU A 351 11.34 -5.38 -8.42
C GLU A 351 10.82 -6.52 -7.52
N SER A 352 9.78 -6.22 -6.74
CA SER A 352 8.97 -7.19 -6.04
C SER A 352 7.50 -6.96 -6.37
N ALA A 353 6.83 -7.99 -6.90
CA ALA A 353 5.42 -7.90 -7.30
C ALA A 353 4.49 -7.52 -6.12
N LYS A 354 4.84 -7.94 -4.90
CA LYS A 354 4.19 -7.57 -3.64
C LYS A 354 5.20 -6.94 -2.69
N LYS A 355 5.73 -5.77 -3.08
CA LYS A 355 6.79 -5.10 -2.32
C LYS A 355 6.30 -4.72 -0.93
N VAL A 356 6.98 -5.21 0.10
CA VAL A 356 6.69 -4.89 1.50
C VAL A 356 7.77 -3.93 2.01
N TYR A 357 7.38 -3.02 2.91
CA TYR A 357 8.30 -2.14 3.62
C TYR A 357 8.38 -2.60 5.08
N PRO A 358 9.17 -3.67 5.38
CA PRO A 358 9.13 -4.38 6.65
C PRO A 358 9.63 -3.56 7.85
N SER A 359 10.25 -2.39 7.61
CA SER A 359 10.56 -1.44 8.67
C SER A 359 9.31 -0.81 9.28
N HIS A 360 8.20 -0.73 8.53
CA HIS A 360 7.01 0.02 8.93
C HIS A 360 5.74 -0.82 8.90
N PHE A 361 5.49 -1.56 7.81
CA PHE A 361 4.25 -2.30 7.59
C PHE A 361 4.49 -3.73 7.09
N ASN A 362 3.51 -4.59 7.35
CA ASN A 362 3.47 -5.96 6.80
C ASN A 362 2.73 -6.04 5.47
N ASP A 363 1.96 -5.01 5.12
CA ASP A 363 1.06 -5.06 3.98
C ASP A 363 1.82 -4.91 2.66
N PRO A 364 1.40 -5.63 1.60
CA PRO A 364 2.02 -5.56 0.30
C PRO A 364 1.66 -4.26 -0.42
N ASN A 365 2.62 -3.70 -1.14
CA ASN A 365 2.50 -2.48 -1.93
C ASN A 365 1.78 -1.36 -1.14
N PRO A 366 2.31 -0.94 0.03
CA PRO A 366 1.72 0.16 0.78
C PRO A 366 1.80 1.43 -0.06
N ILE A 367 0.82 2.31 0.09
CA ILE A 367 0.71 3.59 -0.64
C ILE A 367 1.02 4.74 0.31
N ALA A 368 0.29 4.82 1.42
CA ALA A 368 0.46 5.85 2.44
C ALA A 368 -0.14 5.35 3.76
N HIS A 369 0.21 6.02 4.84
CA HIS A 369 -0.36 5.76 6.14
C HIS A 369 -0.60 7.06 6.92
N ALA A 370 -1.43 6.96 7.95
CA ALA A 370 -1.60 8.00 8.95
C ALA A 370 -1.44 7.42 10.36
N ARG A 371 -0.89 8.22 11.26
CA ARG A 371 -0.84 7.99 12.70
C ARG A 371 -1.68 9.05 13.39
N TYR A 372 -2.66 8.62 14.16
CA TYR A 372 -3.60 9.52 14.81
C TYR A 372 -4.04 8.98 16.16
N ASP A 373 -4.44 9.88 17.03
CA ASP A 373 -4.94 9.60 18.37
C ASP A 373 -6.20 10.42 18.64
N GLN A 374 -6.85 10.16 19.77
CA GLN A 374 -7.97 10.96 20.26
C GLN A 374 -7.47 12.05 21.21
N ARG A 375 -7.95 13.28 20.99
CA ARG A 375 -7.67 14.46 21.81
C ARG A 375 -8.92 15.31 21.99
N GLY A 376 -8.86 16.22 22.97
CA GLY A 376 -9.90 17.23 23.18
C GLY A 376 -9.70 18.50 22.37
N VAL A 377 -10.80 19.15 21.99
CA VAL A 377 -10.79 20.47 21.34
C VAL A 377 -11.69 21.46 22.07
N ASP A 378 -12.86 21.03 22.51
CA ASP A 378 -13.81 21.80 23.31
C ASP A 378 -14.65 20.86 24.20
N THR A 379 -15.60 21.40 24.94
CA THR A 379 -16.55 20.65 25.77
C THR A 379 -17.54 19.76 24.98
N TYR A 380 -17.47 19.75 23.64
CA TYR A 380 -18.51 19.21 22.76
C TYR A 380 -18.04 18.12 21.77
N GLY A 381 -16.80 17.64 21.82
CA GLY A 381 -16.47 16.46 21.02
C GLY A 381 -15.02 15.97 21.03
N ASP A 382 -14.91 14.65 20.93
CA ASP A 382 -13.67 13.95 20.60
C ASP A 382 -13.13 14.43 19.25
N THR A 383 -11.81 14.52 19.16
CA THR A 383 -11.09 14.90 17.95
C THR A 383 -10.10 13.81 17.59
N PHE A 384 -10.10 13.38 16.34
CA PHE A 384 -8.97 12.65 15.79
C PHE A 384 -7.87 13.62 15.44
N TYR A 385 -6.79 13.59 16.20
CA TYR A 385 -5.61 14.38 15.93
C TYR A 385 -4.60 13.52 15.18
N ILE A 386 -4.35 13.91 13.94
CA ILE A 386 -3.36 13.29 13.08
C ILE A 386 -2.00 13.92 13.39
N GLY A 387 -1.08 13.11 13.91
CA GLY A 387 0.29 13.56 14.14
C GLY A 387 1.26 13.15 13.03
N GLU A 388 0.87 12.28 12.11
CA GLU A 388 1.67 12.00 10.91
C GLU A 388 0.79 11.50 9.75
N ILE A 389 1.06 11.98 8.54
CA ILE A 389 0.67 11.34 7.28
C ILE A 389 1.92 11.18 6.44
N GLN A 390 2.24 9.96 6.03
CA GLN A 390 3.48 9.70 5.30
C GLN A 390 3.32 8.61 4.25
N SER A 391 4.18 8.66 3.24
CA SER A 391 4.35 7.62 2.23
C SER A 391 5.81 7.22 2.05
N ASP A 392 6.22 6.12 2.69
CA ASP A 392 7.56 5.54 2.52
C ASP A 392 7.88 5.17 1.06
N PRO A 393 6.96 4.57 0.28
CA PRO A 393 7.21 4.28 -1.13
C PRO A 393 7.42 5.55 -1.95
N HIS A 394 6.56 6.57 -1.81
CA HIS A 394 6.68 7.79 -2.60
C HIS A 394 7.89 8.63 -2.18
N GLN A 395 8.29 8.62 -0.91
CA GLN A 395 9.56 9.20 -0.47
C GLN A 395 10.77 8.47 -1.08
N SER A 396 10.73 7.14 -1.15
CA SER A 396 11.78 6.35 -1.80
C SER A 396 11.88 6.66 -3.29
N ILE A 397 10.74 6.80 -3.97
CA ILE A 397 10.68 7.23 -5.37
C ILE A 397 11.25 8.64 -5.52
N ALA A 398 10.79 9.61 -4.73
CA ALA A 398 11.24 11.00 -4.80
C ALA A 398 12.77 11.13 -4.60
N LYS A 399 13.35 10.38 -3.64
CA LYS A 399 14.80 10.32 -3.42
C LYS A 399 15.56 9.70 -4.60
N LYS A 400 14.94 8.76 -5.33
CA LYS A 400 15.51 8.22 -6.56
C LYS A 400 15.42 9.27 -7.66
N LEU A 401 14.26 9.89 -7.87
CA LEU A 401 14.01 10.91 -8.90
C LEU A 401 15.02 12.07 -8.78
N SER A 402 15.26 12.60 -7.57
CA SER A 402 16.17 13.73 -7.34
C SER A 402 17.63 13.45 -7.72
N LYS A 403 18.04 12.18 -7.85
CA LYS A 403 19.39 11.80 -8.29
C LYS A 403 19.55 11.83 -9.82
N TYR A 404 18.45 11.95 -10.55
CA TYR A 404 18.42 11.91 -12.02
C TYR A 404 17.91 13.23 -12.63
N GLU A 405 17.58 14.23 -11.82
CA GLU A 405 17.29 15.60 -12.29
C GLU A 405 18.54 16.15 -13.01
N GLY A 406 18.51 16.15 -14.34
CA GLY A 406 19.57 16.72 -15.17
C GLY A 406 19.69 16.17 -16.59
N ASN A 407 19.40 14.89 -16.85
CA ASN A 407 19.74 14.29 -18.16
C ASN A 407 18.60 13.59 -18.92
N GLU A 408 17.61 12.97 -18.26
CA GLU A 408 16.46 12.33 -18.96
C GLU A 408 15.20 12.31 -18.07
N PRO A 409 13.98 12.54 -18.61
CA PRO A 409 12.75 12.45 -17.85
C PRO A 409 12.47 10.99 -17.43
N LEU A 410 12.34 10.74 -16.13
CA LEU A 410 11.95 9.43 -15.62
C LEU A 410 10.45 9.21 -15.83
N ILE A 411 10.11 8.16 -16.58
CA ILE A 411 8.72 7.78 -16.85
C ILE A 411 8.35 6.60 -15.96
N ARG A 412 7.23 6.73 -15.24
CA ARG A 412 6.63 5.61 -14.50
C ARG A 412 6.11 4.59 -15.50
N ASN A 413 6.63 3.36 -15.49
CA ASN A 413 6.06 2.31 -16.31
C ASN A 413 4.74 1.84 -15.67
N ASN A 414 3.59 2.21 -16.25
CA ASN A 414 2.31 1.75 -15.74
C ASN A 414 1.99 0.35 -16.31
N PRO A 415 1.98 -0.71 -15.46
CA PRO A 415 1.67 -2.07 -15.91
C PRO A 415 0.20 -2.27 -16.29
N PHE A 416 -0.67 -1.32 -15.96
CA PHE A 416 -2.11 -1.35 -16.26
C PHE A 416 -2.46 -0.76 -17.64
N GLY A 417 -1.47 -0.38 -18.45
CA GLY A 417 -1.67 0.01 -19.84
C GLY A 417 -1.99 -1.16 -20.80
N ASN A 418 -2.26 -0.80 -22.04
CA ASN A 418 -2.64 -1.55 -23.23
C ASN A 418 -3.98 -2.30 -23.17
N LYS A 419 -4.91 -1.89 -22.32
CA LYS A 419 -6.21 -2.55 -22.18
C LYS A 419 -7.13 -2.34 -23.38
N ILE A 420 -7.16 -1.13 -23.96
CA ILE A 420 -7.94 -0.89 -25.19
C ILE A 420 -7.35 -1.72 -26.33
N PHE A 421 -6.02 -1.75 -26.43
CA PHE A 421 -5.31 -2.56 -27.42
C PHE A 421 -5.59 -4.06 -27.22
N ASN A 422 -5.54 -4.56 -25.99
CA ASN A 422 -5.83 -5.95 -25.66
C ASN A 422 -7.29 -6.32 -25.98
N ASN A 423 -8.25 -5.44 -25.67
CA ASN A 423 -9.66 -5.67 -25.99
C ASN A 423 -9.90 -5.69 -27.52
N LYS A 424 -9.21 -4.83 -28.28
CA LYS A 424 -9.20 -4.89 -29.75
C LYS A 424 -8.67 -6.23 -30.23
N THR A 425 -7.48 -6.63 -29.78
CA THR A 425 -6.86 -7.92 -30.17
C THR A 425 -7.74 -9.12 -29.80
N LYS A 426 -8.38 -9.11 -28.62
CA LYS A 426 -9.35 -10.15 -28.24
C LYS A 426 -10.54 -10.22 -29.19
N ARG A 427 -11.12 -9.08 -29.58
CA ARG A 427 -12.23 -9.03 -30.56
C ARG A 427 -11.79 -9.50 -31.94
N GLU A 428 -10.58 -9.14 -32.38
CA GLU A 428 -10.01 -9.64 -33.62
C GLU A 428 -9.85 -11.16 -33.58
N ILE A 429 -9.26 -11.71 -32.51
CA ILE A 429 -9.15 -13.16 -32.31
C ILE A 429 -10.53 -13.82 -32.35
N GLN A 430 -11.52 -13.26 -31.67
CA GLN A 430 -12.88 -13.80 -31.66
C GLN A 430 -13.52 -13.77 -33.05
N GLY A 431 -13.42 -12.65 -33.78
CA GLY A 431 -13.95 -12.57 -35.14
C GLY A 431 -13.29 -13.57 -36.09
N LYS A 432 -12.00 -13.88 -35.90
CA LYS A 432 -11.33 -14.97 -36.64
C LYS A 432 -11.86 -16.34 -36.22
N ILE A 433 -12.12 -16.57 -34.93
CA ILE A 433 -12.73 -17.82 -34.45
C ILE A 433 -14.12 -18.00 -35.03
N ASP A 434 -14.95 -16.96 -35.04
CA ASP A 434 -16.31 -17.03 -35.57
C ASP A 434 -16.30 -17.33 -37.07
N ALA A 435 -15.44 -16.64 -37.85
CA ALA A 435 -15.28 -16.92 -39.28
C ALA A 435 -14.73 -18.34 -39.56
N ILE A 436 -13.81 -18.83 -38.72
CA ILE A 436 -13.34 -20.22 -38.79
C ILE A 436 -14.50 -21.18 -38.53
N ASN A 437 -15.32 -20.93 -37.50
CA ASN A 437 -16.47 -21.77 -37.16
C ASN A 437 -17.51 -21.81 -38.28
N ASP A 438 -17.76 -20.68 -38.95
CA ASP A 438 -18.66 -20.61 -40.10
C ASP A 438 -18.15 -21.46 -41.27
N LEU A 439 -16.85 -21.38 -41.60
CA LEU A 439 -16.23 -22.22 -42.61
C LEU A 439 -16.22 -23.70 -42.20
N THR A 440 -15.97 -24.01 -40.93
CA THR A 440 -16.05 -25.38 -40.40
C THR A 440 -17.48 -25.93 -40.48
N LYS A 441 -18.51 -25.11 -40.21
CA LYS A 441 -19.91 -25.50 -40.37
C LYS A 441 -20.23 -25.81 -41.84
N LYS A 442 -19.84 -24.93 -42.77
CA LYS A 442 -20.00 -25.19 -44.22
C LYS A 442 -19.31 -26.48 -44.64
N ALA A 443 -18.10 -26.72 -44.12
CA ALA A 443 -17.34 -27.92 -44.40
C ALA A 443 -18.08 -29.19 -43.93
N ASN A 444 -18.81 -29.12 -42.80
CA ASN A 444 -19.58 -30.24 -42.25
C ASN A 444 -20.79 -30.59 -43.12
N GLU A 445 -21.29 -29.61 -43.87
CA GLU A 445 -22.44 -29.74 -44.77
C GLU A 445 -22.01 -30.10 -46.21
N ARG A 446 -20.83 -29.67 -46.65
CA ARG A 446 -20.26 -29.97 -47.97
C ARG A 446 -18.74 -29.78 -48.01
N PRO A 447 -18.02 -30.37 -48.99
CA PRO A 447 -16.63 -30.02 -49.25
C PRO A 447 -16.44 -28.51 -49.47
N LEU A 448 -15.40 -27.94 -48.87
CA LEU A 448 -15.02 -26.55 -49.10
C LEU A 448 -14.43 -26.38 -50.50
N SER A 449 -14.76 -25.28 -51.15
CA SER A 449 -14.10 -24.88 -52.40
C SER A 449 -12.63 -24.47 -52.14
N PRO A 450 -11.75 -24.51 -53.16
CA PRO A 450 -10.35 -24.10 -52.98
C PRO A 450 -10.17 -22.69 -52.37
N PRO A 451 -10.94 -21.65 -52.76
CA PRO A 451 -10.88 -20.34 -52.11
C PRO A 451 -11.28 -20.34 -50.63
N GLU A 452 -12.32 -21.10 -50.27
CA GLU A 452 -12.77 -21.25 -48.86
C GLU A 452 -11.72 -21.97 -48.01
N PHE A 453 -10.99 -22.91 -48.60
CA PHE A 453 -9.91 -23.63 -47.92
C PHE A 453 -8.67 -22.76 -47.70
N ASP A 454 -8.30 -21.93 -48.68
CA ASP A 454 -7.21 -20.97 -48.56
C ASP A 454 -7.55 -19.87 -47.53
N GLU A 455 -8.79 -19.43 -47.48
CA GLU A 455 -9.29 -18.51 -46.47
C GLU A 455 -9.21 -19.13 -45.06
N LEU A 456 -9.64 -20.38 -44.88
CA LEU A 456 -9.53 -21.09 -43.60
C LEU A 456 -8.07 -21.16 -43.10
N LYS A 457 -7.13 -21.54 -43.99
CA LYS A 457 -5.70 -21.57 -43.66
C LYS A 457 -5.16 -20.20 -43.26
N LYS A 458 -5.56 -19.15 -43.99
CA LYS A 458 -5.17 -17.77 -43.70
C LYS A 458 -5.68 -17.34 -42.33
N LEU A 459 -6.97 -17.56 -42.03
CA LEU A 459 -7.58 -17.22 -40.75
C LEU A 459 -6.92 -17.95 -39.58
N GLN A 460 -6.59 -19.24 -39.74
CA GLN A 460 -5.88 -20.01 -38.70
C GLN A 460 -4.47 -19.48 -38.45
N LYS A 461 -3.73 -19.10 -39.49
CA LYS A 461 -2.38 -18.51 -39.36
C LYS A 461 -2.45 -17.14 -38.68
N GLU A 462 -3.36 -16.27 -39.11
CA GLU A 462 -3.58 -14.94 -38.52
C GLU A 462 -3.99 -15.05 -37.05
N ARG A 463 -4.92 -15.96 -36.72
CA ARG A 463 -5.32 -16.25 -35.34
C ARG A 463 -4.12 -16.64 -34.48
N LYS A 464 -3.30 -17.59 -34.92
CA LYS A 464 -2.11 -18.04 -34.16
C LYS A 464 -1.11 -16.91 -33.93
N ILE A 465 -0.91 -16.03 -34.92
CA ILE A 465 -0.04 -14.86 -34.78
C ILE A 465 -0.60 -13.90 -33.73
N LEU A 466 -1.90 -13.61 -33.78
CA LEU A 466 -2.56 -12.74 -32.80
C LEU A 466 -2.55 -13.34 -31.39
N GLU A 467 -2.84 -14.64 -31.25
CA GLU A 467 -2.78 -15.36 -29.96
C GLU A 467 -1.36 -15.36 -29.38
N LYS A 468 -0.32 -15.58 -30.20
CA LYS A 468 1.08 -15.50 -29.76
C LYS A 468 1.44 -14.10 -29.28
N ASN A 469 1.03 -13.07 -30.01
CA ASN A 469 1.26 -11.67 -29.62
C ASN A 469 0.47 -11.27 -28.35
N PHE A 470 -0.66 -11.94 -28.09
CA PHE A 470 -1.51 -11.73 -26.91
C PHE A 470 -0.99 -12.48 -25.67
N GLN A 471 -0.51 -13.71 -25.81
CA GLN A 471 -0.03 -14.57 -24.71
C GLN A 471 1.29 -14.10 -24.06
N VAL A 472 2.11 -13.32 -24.76
CA VAL A 472 3.38 -12.77 -24.23
C VAL A 472 3.14 -11.77 -23.06
N ARG A 473 1.90 -11.50 -22.66
CA ARG A 473 1.57 -10.38 -21.74
C ARG A 473 0.69 -10.67 -20.52
N PRO A 474 0.48 -11.91 -20.06
CA PRO A 474 0.21 -12.09 -18.64
C PRO A 474 0.88 -13.33 -18.04
N SER A 475 1.55 -13.12 -16.90
CA SER A 475 2.25 -14.11 -16.05
C SER A 475 3.63 -14.55 -16.55
N LEU A 476 4.66 -14.28 -15.74
CA LEU A 476 6.06 -14.69 -15.90
C LEU A 476 6.82 -14.07 -17.08
N ILE A 477 6.92 -12.74 -17.08
CA ILE A 477 7.96 -12.09 -17.88
C ILE A 477 9.22 -12.01 -16.99
N ASP A 478 10.26 -12.74 -17.38
CA ASP A 478 11.61 -12.61 -16.82
C ASP A 478 12.02 -11.13 -16.85
N ALA A 479 12.67 -10.65 -15.79
CA ALA A 479 12.94 -9.22 -15.56
C ALA A 479 13.67 -8.52 -16.72
N ARG A 480 14.31 -9.29 -17.61
CA ARG A 480 14.99 -8.82 -18.82
C ARG A 480 14.05 -8.54 -20.01
N GLU A 481 12.99 -9.31 -20.23
CA GLU A 481 12.08 -9.10 -21.37
C GLU A 481 11.07 -7.97 -21.12
N TYR A 482 10.69 -7.74 -19.85
CA TYR A 482 9.81 -6.63 -19.46
C TYR A 482 10.48 -5.28 -19.72
N GLN A 483 11.81 -5.23 -19.59
CA GLN A 483 12.61 -4.04 -19.89
C GLN A 483 12.61 -3.65 -21.37
N MET A 484 12.23 -4.53 -22.30
CA MET A 484 12.33 -4.24 -23.73
C MET A 484 11.01 -3.78 -24.37
N THR A 485 9.86 -4.18 -23.83
CA THR A 485 8.55 -3.97 -24.49
C THR A 485 7.75 -2.76 -23.99
N TYR A 486 8.21 -2.12 -22.90
CA TYR A 486 7.62 -0.91 -22.33
C TYR A 486 8.62 0.25 -22.17
N ARG A 487 9.86 0.08 -22.68
CA ARG A 487 10.79 1.19 -22.84
C ARG A 487 10.45 1.94 -24.12
N ASP A 488 9.58 2.94 -24.01
CA ASP A 488 9.74 4.13 -24.84
C ASP A 488 11.06 4.80 -24.33
N ARG A 489 12.22 4.33 -24.86
CA ARG A 489 13.65 4.46 -24.41
C ARG A 489 14.14 5.89 -24.03
N PRO A 490 15.34 6.07 -23.42
CA PRO A 490 16.07 5.40 -22.33
C PRO A 490 15.92 6.17 -20.98
N GLY A 491 16.47 5.62 -19.89
CA GLY A 491 16.38 6.17 -18.52
C GLY A 491 15.71 5.16 -17.57
N LYS A 492 16.30 4.92 -16.40
CA LYS A 492 15.97 3.79 -15.51
C LYS A 492 14.48 3.74 -15.12
N THR A 493 13.81 2.59 -15.28
CA THR A 493 12.45 2.36 -14.79
C THR A 493 12.45 2.15 -13.26
N TYR A 494 11.45 2.70 -12.57
CA TYR A 494 11.24 2.48 -11.13
C TYR A 494 9.91 1.77 -10.86
N ASP A 495 9.79 1.18 -9.68
CA ASP A 495 8.58 0.47 -9.24
C ASP A 495 7.35 1.38 -9.35
N TYR A 496 6.29 0.84 -9.94
CA TYR A 496 4.99 1.49 -10.00
C TYR A 496 4.29 1.41 -8.64
N PHE A 497 3.85 2.56 -8.15
CA PHE A 497 2.87 2.70 -7.09
C PHE A 497 1.75 3.63 -7.59
N PRO A 498 0.47 3.27 -7.41
CA PRO A 498 -0.66 4.16 -7.72
C PRO A 498 -0.68 5.36 -6.76
N LEU A 499 -1.38 6.42 -7.15
CA LEU A 499 -1.39 7.70 -6.42
C LEU A 499 0.01 8.31 -6.25
N GLY A 500 0.78 8.39 -7.34
CA GLY A 500 2.13 8.96 -7.40
C GLY A 500 2.30 10.38 -6.82
N LYS A 501 1.26 11.21 -6.81
CA LYS A 501 1.29 12.62 -6.39
C LYS A 501 0.91 12.76 -4.91
N GLU A 502 1.70 13.57 -4.20
CA GLU A 502 1.50 13.90 -2.78
C GLU A 502 0.06 14.31 -2.45
N SER A 503 -0.49 15.26 -3.20
CA SER A 503 -1.86 15.73 -2.99
C SER A 503 -2.93 14.65 -3.07
N THR A 504 -2.70 13.55 -3.80
CA THR A 504 -3.71 12.52 -4.02
C THR A 504 -3.65 11.43 -2.96
N TRP A 505 -2.45 10.90 -2.64
CA TRP A 505 -2.35 9.93 -1.54
C TRP A 505 -2.63 10.58 -0.18
N VAL A 506 -2.30 11.86 0.03
CA VAL A 506 -2.71 12.61 1.23
C VAL A 506 -4.22 12.67 1.34
N LYS A 507 -4.91 13.02 0.25
CA LYS A 507 -6.38 13.11 0.22
C LYS A 507 -7.02 11.75 0.46
N ALA A 508 -6.46 10.68 -0.10
CA ALA A 508 -6.90 9.31 0.14
C ALA A 508 -6.80 8.95 1.63
N THR A 509 -5.63 9.18 2.25
CA THR A 509 -5.40 8.88 3.66
C THR A 509 -6.31 9.71 4.57
N LEU A 510 -6.44 11.02 4.32
CA LEU A 510 -7.35 11.89 5.08
C LEU A 510 -8.80 11.42 5.00
N LYS A 511 -9.29 11.06 3.81
CA LYS A 511 -10.64 10.52 3.65
C LYS A 511 -10.84 9.23 4.43
N GLY A 512 -9.81 8.36 4.49
CA GLY A 512 -9.84 7.16 5.32
C GLY A 512 -9.94 7.46 6.82
N VAL A 513 -9.24 8.49 7.34
CA VAL A 513 -9.35 8.91 8.75
C VAL A 513 -10.70 9.59 9.03
N ILE A 514 -11.21 10.40 8.10
CA ILE A 514 -12.52 11.05 8.22
C ILE A 514 -13.65 10.01 8.25
N ASP A 515 -13.54 8.96 7.44
CA ASP A 515 -14.49 7.85 7.47
C ASP A 515 -14.54 7.19 8.87
N ASP A 516 -13.37 6.90 9.45
CA ASP A 516 -13.32 6.38 10.83
C ASP A 516 -13.91 7.37 11.84
N ALA A 517 -13.63 8.66 11.70
CA ALA A 517 -14.17 9.69 12.58
C ALA A 517 -15.71 9.70 12.51
N GLN A 518 -16.27 9.62 11.30
CA GLN A 518 -17.72 9.54 11.10
C GLN A 518 -18.31 8.24 11.67
N LYS A 519 -17.64 7.08 11.49
CA LYS A 519 -18.04 5.78 12.07
C LYS A 519 -18.10 5.83 13.60
N GLN A 520 -17.15 6.55 14.21
CA GLN A 520 -17.01 6.66 15.66
C GLN A 520 -17.73 7.87 16.25
N GLY A 521 -18.46 8.66 15.45
CA GLY A 521 -19.18 9.84 15.91
C GLY A 521 -18.28 11.03 16.32
N VAL A 522 -16.99 10.97 15.99
CA VAL A 522 -15.99 12.00 16.26
C VAL A 522 -16.28 13.22 15.37
N ARG A 523 -16.37 14.41 15.99
CA ARG A 523 -16.78 15.63 15.30
C ARG A 523 -15.66 16.27 14.50
N TYR A 524 -14.44 16.20 15.02
CA TYR A 524 -13.31 16.96 14.50
C TYR A 524 -12.19 16.03 14.01
N VAL A 525 -11.59 16.38 12.88
CA VAL A 525 -10.32 15.81 12.44
C VAL A 525 -9.30 16.93 12.35
N ALA A 526 -8.26 16.86 13.16
CA ALA A 526 -7.21 17.86 13.27
C ALA A 526 -5.88 17.32 12.75
N ILE A 527 -5.00 18.21 12.30
CA ILE A 527 -3.63 17.88 11.89
C ILE A 527 -2.63 18.69 12.70
N GLY A 528 -1.56 18.05 13.15
CA GLY A 528 -0.41 18.75 13.73
C GLY A 528 0.32 19.62 12.70
N GLY A 529 0.67 20.85 13.09
CA GLY A 529 1.48 21.72 12.24
C GLY A 529 2.96 21.31 12.23
N ALA A 530 3.71 21.87 11.29
CA ALA A 530 5.13 21.63 11.07
C ALA A 530 6.00 21.91 12.31
N ASP A 531 5.58 22.85 13.17
CA ASP A 531 6.31 23.24 14.37
C ASP A 531 6.24 22.18 15.48
N ASN A 532 5.32 21.20 15.36
CA ASN A 532 5.20 20.09 16.31
C ASN A 532 6.23 18.99 16.09
N TYR A 533 7.05 19.10 15.04
CA TYR A 533 8.06 18.11 14.71
C TYR A 533 9.47 18.64 15.01
N ASN A 534 10.29 17.83 15.67
CA ASN A 534 11.61 18.24 16.15
C ASN A 534 12.69 18.05 15.06
N PHE A 535 13.31 19.13 14.54
CA PHE A 535 14.33 19.03 13.49
C PHE A 535 15.58 19.87 13.73
N SER A 536 16.73 19.23 13.50
CA SER A 536 18.05 19.85 13.60
C SER A 536 18.47 20.62 12.34
N ALA A 537 18.08 20.18 11.12
CA ALA A 537 18.54 20.73 9.83
C ALA A 537 17.46 21.54 9.05
N ALA A 538 17.86 22.68 8.47
CA ALA A 538 16.96 23.64 7.82
C ALA A 538 16.23 23.10 6.57
N GLY A 539 16.88 22.27 5.75
CA GLY A 539 16.28 21.73 4.52
C GLY A 539 15.06 20.81 4.74
N PHE A 540 15.03 20.09 5.87
CA PHE A 540 13.87 19.28 6.25
C PHE A 540 12.70 20.15 6.72
N LYS A 541 12.98 21.29 7.37
CA LYS A 541 11.94 22.21 7.86
C LYS A 541 11.13 22.80 6.73
N LYS A 542 11.76 23.23 5.62
CA LYS A 542 11.04 23.79 4.46
C LYS A 542 10.03 22.82 3.86
N LYS A 543 10.43 21.58 3.57
CA LYS A 543 9.53 20.57 3.00
C LYS A 543 8.38 20.22 3.94
N ILE A 544 8.65 20.13 5.24
CA ILE A 544 7.65 19.75 6.24
C ILE A 544 6.66 20.88 6.46
N GLU A 545 7.11 22.13 6.42
CA GLU A 545 6.23 23.30 6.42
C GLU A 545 5.34 23.34 5.17
N GLN A 546 5.90 23.09 3.98
CA GLN A 546 5.13 22.97 2.74
C GLN A 546 4.09 21.84 2.79
N PHE A 547 4.35 20.79 3.58
CA PHE A 547 3.51 19.61 3.65
C PHE A 547 2.42 19.69 4.74
N TYR A 548 2.78 19.99 5.99
CA TYR A 548 1.88 20.07 7.14
C TYR A 548 1.33 21.49 7.40
N GLY A 549 2.05 22.52 6.97
CA GLY A 549 1.73 23.92 7.25
C GLY A 549 2.10 24.34 8.68
N LEU A 550 2.18 25.65 8.92
CA LEU A 550 2.50 26.22 10.22
C LEU A 550 1.39 25.95 11.26
N SER A 551 1.74 25.75 12.53
CA SER A 551 0.78 25.74 13.66
C SER A 551 0.63 27.11 14.34
N GLY A 552 1.31 28.14 13.83
CA GLY A 552 1.18 29.52 14.29
C GLY A 552 1.65 30.54 13.25
N ASP A 553 1.56 31.82 13.61
CA ASP A 553 1.97 32.91 12.73
C ASP A 553 3.49 33.19 12.73
N ALA A 554 4.23 32.56 13.65
CA ALA A 554 5.69 32.51 13.71
C ALA A 554 6.15 31.22 14.41
N LEU A 555 7.34 30.71 14.06
CA LEU A 555 8.03 29.70 14.87
C LEU A 555 8.20 30.27 16.27
N GLY A 556 7.67 29.58 17.29
CA GLY A 556 7.98 29.87 18.69
C GLY A 556 9.50 29.89 18.94
N THR A 557 9.88 30.32 20.13
CA THR A 557 11.24 30.59 20.64
C THR A 557 12.31 29.48 20.46
N TYR A 558 12.02 28.36 19.80
CA TYR A 558 12.98 27.30 19.47
C TYR A 558 13.82 27.53 18.20
N ARG A 559 13.87 28.75 17.66
CA ARG A 559 15.06 29.31 16.95
C ARG A 559 14.77 30.75 16.56
N LYS A 560 15.41 31.70 17.24
CA LYS A 560 15.55 33.08 16.76
C LYS A 560 16.10 33.05 15.33
N VAL A 561 15.36 33.60 14.38
CA VAL A 561 16.02 34.30 13.26
C VAL A 561 16.68 35.53 13.89
N PRO A 562 17.97 35.82 13.62
CA PRO A 562 18.58 37.05 14.11
C PRO A 562 17.73 38.25 13.69
N GLY A 563 17.19 39.01 14.66
CA GLY A 563 16.67 40.36 14.41
C GLY A 563 15.16 40.64 14.46
N SER A 564 14.26 39.79 15.01
CA SER A 564 12.88 40.24 15.25
C SER A 564 12.23 39.74 16.55
N SER A 565 11.72 40.71 17.32
CA SER A 565 11.04 40.56 18.61
C SER A 565 9.54 40.85 18.47
N LYS A 566 8.86 40.15 17.55
CA LYS A 566 7.39 40.25 17.43
C LYS A 566 6.73 38.93 17.81
N ARG A 567 5.98 38.96 18.92
CA ARG A 567 4.95 37.95 19.24
C ARG A 567 3.75 38.17 18.32
N LEU A 568 3.14 37.10 17.82
CA LEU A 568 1.94 37.19 16.98
C LEU A 568 0.79 36.38 17.58
N VAL A 569 -0.37 37.02 17.58
CA VAL A 569 -1.69 36.63 18.06
C VAL A 569 -2.58 36.89 16.86
N ASP A 570 -3.15 35.84 16.23
CA ASP A 570 -4.37 35.90 15.39
C ASP A 570 -4.64 34.60 14.57
N GLY A 571 -3.63 33.76 14.29
CA GLY A 571 -3.81 32.46 13.62
C GLY A 571 -4.05 32.53 12.10
N LYS A 572 -3.66 33.64 11.45
CA LYS A 572 -3.93 33.91 10.02
C LYS A 572 -3.06 33.10 9.05
N ASN A 573 -1.93 32.57 9.51
CA ASN A 573 -0.96 31.82 8.72
C ASN A 573 -0.99 30.32 9.03
N ILE A 574 -1.88 29.87 9.91
CA ILE A 574 -2.03 28.46 10.26
C ILE A 574 -2.44 27.65 9.02
N GLY A 575 -1.74 26.54 8.79
CA GLY A 575 -1.91 25.71 7.60
C GLY A 575 -1.31 26.28 6.31
N LYS A 576 -0.59 27.40 6.39
CA LYS A 576 0.19 27.97 5.27
C LYS A 576 1.67 27.62 5.42
N TYR A 577 2.44 27.88 4.37
CA TYR A 577 3.90 27.77 4.39
C TYR A 577 4.53 29.05 3.87
N ARG A 578 5.75 29.32 4.31
CA ARG A 578 6.55 30.48 3.92
C ARG A 578 7.64 30.13 2.91
N ASN A 579 8.04 31.17 2.18
CA ASN A 579 9.34 31.20 1.55
C ASN A 579 10.40 31.39 2.65
N TRP A 580 11.37 30.47 2.71
CA TRP A 580 12.41 30.47 3.75
C TRP A 580 13.47 31.55 3.55
N ASP A 581 13.59 32.07 2.33
CA ASP A 581 14.58 33.11 1.99
C ASP A 581 14.06 34.50 2.33
N THR A 582 12.75 34.74 2.15
CA THR A 582 12.11 36.05 2.41
C THR A 582 11.30 36.10 3.70
N GLY A 583 10.91 34.94 4.26
CA GLY A 583 10.01 34.84 5.40
C GLY A 583 8.53 35.09 5.07
N GLU A 584 8.20 35.42 3.81
CA GLU A 584 6.83 35.73 3.38
C GLU A 584 6.00 34.46 3.16
N ILE A 585 4.70 34.55 3.42
CA ILE A 585 3.77 33.44 3.20
C ILE A 585 3.53 33.23 1.71
N GLU A 586 3.84 32.03 1.23
CA GLU A 586 3.83 31.70 -0.20
C GLU A 586 2.55 30.96 -0.60
N GLY A 587 1.98 30.14 0.28
CA GLY A 587 0.79 29.36 -0.07
C GLY A 587 0.19 28.53 1.05
N THR A 588 -0.87 27.79 0.72
CA THR A 588 -1.47 26.80 1.63
C THR A 588 -0.72 25.48 1.50
N ALA A 589 -0.37 24.86 2.63
CA ALA A 589 0.36 23.60 2.64
C ALA A 589 -0.48 22.42 2.11
N VAL A 590 0.18 21.31 1.75
CA VAL A 590 -0.45 20.15 1.07
C VAL A 590 -1.60 19.55 1.87
N ILE A 591 -1.40 19.21 3.15
CA ILE A 591 -2.43 18.60 3.99
C ILE A 591 -3.59 19.58 4.24
N PRO A 592 -3.36 20.83 4.71
CA PRO A 592 -4.43 21.81 4.86
C PRO A 592 -5.23 22.06 3.58
N LYS A 593 -4.56 22.10 2.42
CA LYS A 593 -5.23 22.23 1.12
C LYS A 593 -6.11 21.02 0.82
N ALA A 594 -5.62 19.80 1.07
CA ALA A 594 -6.41 18.58 0.91
C ALA A 594 -7.63 18.57 1.85
N MET A 595 -7.48 19.04 3.11
CA MET A 595 -8.61 19.20 4.05
C MET A 595 -9.64 20.20 3.53
N GLN A 596 -9.22 21.35 2.98
CA GLN A 596 -10.14 22.33 2.37
C GLN A 596 -10.91 21.75 1.18
N ASP A 597 -10.23 20.98 0.33
CA ASP A 597 -10.87 20.36 -0.84
C ASP A 597 -11.87 19.27 -0.42
N ILE A 598 -11.52 18.44 0.58
CA ILE A 598 -12.46 17.46 1.15
C ILE A 598 -13.64 18.19 1.82
N ALA A 599 -13.39 19.26 2.57
CA ALA A 599 -14.44 20.03 3.24
C ALA A 599 -15.50 20.51 2.25
N LYS A 600 -15.08 21.01 1.08
CA LYS A 600 -15.99 21.40 -0.01
C LYS A 600 -16.80 20.22 -0.53
N GLU A 601 -16.17 19.06 -0.72
CA GLU A 601 -16.84 17.84 -1.20
C GLU A 601 -17.93 17.36 -0.22
N ILE A 602 -17.62 17.32 1.07
CA ILE A 602 -18.51 16.79 2.10
C ILE A 602 -19.33 17.87 2.81
N GLY A 603 -19.26 19.14 2.38
CA GLY A 603 -19.86 20.30 3.05
C GLY A 603 -19.51 20.43 4.53
N ALA A 604 -18.29 20.07 4.89
CA ALA A 604 -17.69 20.38 6.19
C ALA A 604 -17.04 21.77 6.14
N LYS A 605 -16.50 22.23 7.28
CA LYS A 605 -15.76 23.49 7.36
C LYS A 605 -14.34 23.23 7.84
N VAL A 606 -13.37 23.90 7.24
CA VAL A 606 -12.03 24.00 7.81
C VAL A 606 -11.99 25.22 8.70
N VAL A 607 -11.60 25.03 9.95
CA VAL A 607 -11.48 26.05 10.98
C VAL A 607 -10.15 25.90 11.69
N VAL A 608 -9.70 26.94 12.37
CA VAL A 608 -8.54 26.89 13.26
C VAL A 608 -9.07 26.73 14.68
N ARG A 609 -8.54 25.74 15.42
CA ARG A 609 -8.92 25.52 16.83
C ARG A 609 -7.71 25.12 17.66
N LYS A 610 -7.81 25.41 18.97
CA LYS A 610 -6.92 24.83 19.99
C LYS A 610 -7.30 23.36 20.20
N VAL A 611 -6.35 22.48 20.00
CA VAL A 611 -6.46 21.04 20.27
C VAL A 611 -5.58 20.75 21.47
N MET A 612 -6.10 20.08 22.49
CA MET A 612 -5.31 19.66 23.64
C MET A 612 -4.09 18.87 23.17
N LYS A 613 -2.90 19.17 23.70
CA LYS A 613 -1.70 18.34 23.49
C LYS A 613 -1.86 16.95 24.10
N THR A 614 -2.75 16.82 25.07
CA THR A 614 -2.99 15.57 25.80
C THR A 614 -4.48 15.18 25.88
N ASP A 615 -4.77 14.07 26.56
CA ASP A 615 -6.11 13.58 26.92
C ASP A 615 -7.00 14.71 27.49
N ILE A 616 -8.23 14.79 26.96
CA ILE A 616 -9.25 15.75 27.36
C ILE A 616 -9.75 15.54 28.79
N THR A 617 -9.73 14.29 29.26
CA THR A 617 -10.24 13.91 30.59
C THR A 617 -9.25 14.25 31.71
N LYS A 618 -8.03 14.67 31.35
CA LYS A 618 -6.93 14.95 32.27
C LYS A 618 -6.39 16.36 32.10
N PRO A 619 -7.14 17.36 32.56
CA PRO A 619 -6.84 18.74 32.20
C PRO A 619 -5.70 19.32 33.06
N TYR A 620 -5.36 18.72 34.20
CA TYR A 620 -4.26 19.15 35.07
C TYR A 620 -2.94 18.50 34.63
N LYS A 621 -1.91 19.28 34.34
CA LYS A 621 -0.68 18.75 33.74
C LYS A 621 0.57 19.18 34.47
N VAL A 622 1.64 18.46 34.20
CA VAL A 622 2.98 18.72 34.72
C VAL A 622 3.97 18.72 33.57
N THR A 623 4.90 19.67 33.58
CA THR A 623 6.00 19.75 32.61
C THR A 623 7.35 19.62 33.25
N ASP A 624 8.31 19.09 32.49
CA ASP A 624 9.74 19.20 32.81
C ASP A 624 10.27 20.63 32.62
N ALA A 625 11.56 20.80 32.92
CA ALA A 625 12.27 22.07 32.78
C ALA A 625 12.31 22.59 31.34
N ASP A 626 12.17 21.70 30.35
CA ASP A 626 12.13 22.02 28.93
C ASP A 626 10.70 22.37 28.44
N GLY A 627 9.71 22.32 29.33
CA GLY A 627 8.31 22.61 29.01
C GLY A 627 7.58 21.46 28.30
N LYS A 628 8.17 20.25 28.27
CA LYS A 628 7.50 19.04 27.75
C LYS A 628 6.54 18.52 28.80
N ILE A 629 5.32 18.18 28.39
CA ILE A 629 4.33 17.55 29.29
C ILE A 629 4.82 16.14 29.62
N VAL A 630 5.09 15.91 30.91
CA VAL A 630 5.57 14.63 31.43
C VAL A 630 4.42 13.77 31.95
N ASP A 631 3.38 14.40 32.51
CA ASP A 631 2.19 13.68 32.98
C ASP A 631 0.93 14.58 32.99
N SER A 632 -0.23 13.94 33.07
CA SER A 632 -1.55 14.57 33.09
C SER A 632 -2.50 13.83 34.04
N PHE A 633 -3.38 14.58 34.70
CA PHE A 633 -4.20 14.11 35.81
C PHE A 633 -5.65 14.57 35.68
N LYS A 634 -6.59 13.72 36.11
CA LYS A 634 -8.03 14.03 36.14
C LYS A 634 -8.35 15.11 37.17
N THR A 635 -7.67 15.08 38.31
CA THR A 635 -7.89 16.02 39.41
C THR A 635 -6.61 16.79 39.74
N LYS A 636 -6.79 18.01 40.26
CA LYS A 636 -5.68 18.82 40.79
C LYS A 636 -4.96 18.10 41.94
N ALA A 637 -5.71 17.39 42.78
CA ALA A 637 -5.17 16.68 43.94
C ALA A 637 -4.20 15.56 43.53
N ASP A 638 -4.52 14.78 42.50
CA ASP A 638 -3.64 13.72 42.00
C ASP A 638 -2.33 14.29 41.44
N ARG A 639 -2.42 15.40 40.69
CA ARG A 639 -1.25 16.13 40.19
C ARG A 639 -0.37 16.63 41.34
N ASP A 640 -0.99 17.27 42.32
CA ASP A 640 -0.27 17.85 43.45
C ASP A 640 0.36 16.77 44.32
N GLN A 641 -0.24 15.57 44.38
CA GLN A 641 0.36 14.41 45.03
C GLN A 641 1.59 13.90 44.26
N PHE A 642 1.50 13.79 42.92
CA PHE A 642 2.64 13.44 42.07
C PHE A 642 3.83 14.38 42.27
N LEU A 643 3.57 15.70 42.30
CA LEU A 643 4.59 16.72 42.52
C LEU A 643 5.23 16.65 43.92
N LYS A 644 4.55 16.08 44.92
CA LYS A 644 5.10 15.89 46.29
C LYS A 644 5.97 14.64 46.41
N THR A 645 5.70 13.62 45.61
CA THR A 645 6.48 12.37 45.59
C THR A 645 7.79 12.50 44.82
N ASP A 646 7.93 13.52 43.98
CA ASP A 646 9.19 13.82 43.30
C ASP A 646 9.97 14.89 44.07
N THR A 647 10.99 14.46 44.81
CA THR A 647 11.82 15.33 45.66
C THR A 647 12.79 16.21 44.88
N ASP A 648 12.97 15.98 43.57
CA ASP A 648 14.03 16.64 42.77
C ASP A 648 13.58 17.94 42.09
N ASN A 649 12.34 18.41 42.31
CA ASN A 649 11.84 19.77 41.95
C ASN A 649 11.96 20.20 40.46
N PHE A 650 12.14 19.28 39.50
CA PHE A 650 12.24 19.62 38.07
C PHE A 650 10.89 19.87 37.38
N TYR A 651 9.80 19.54 38.05
CA TYR A 651 8.47 19.51 37.47
C TYR A 651 7.60 20.69 37.90
N LYS A 652 6.92 21.32 36.92
CA LYS A 652 6.04 22.47 37.16
C LYS A 652 4.59 22.14 36.78
N PRO A 653 3.61 22.52 37.61
CA PRO A 653 2.20 22.41 37.22
C PRO A 653 1.91 23.39 36.08
N LEU A 654 1.11 22.95 35.11
CA LEU A 654 0.59 23.80 34.06
C LEU A 654 -0.85 24.21 34.38
N ASP A 655 -1.15 25.50 34.24
CA ASP A 655 -2.51 26.02 34.38
C ASP A 655 -3.38 25.59 33.20
N LEU A 656 -4.68 25.44 33.44
CA LEU A 656 -5.64 24.94 32.45
C LEU A 656 -5.62 25.77 31.16
N ASP A 657 -5.61 27.09 31.30
CA ASP A 657 -5.65 28.03 30.18
C ASP A 657 -4.28 28.33 29.55
N ASP A 658 -3.20 27.71 30.04
CA ASP A 658 -1.85 27.96 29.54
C ASP A 658 -1.76 27.54 28.05
N PRO A 659 -1.27 28.41 27.15
CA PRO A 659 -1.11 28.10 25.73
C PRO A 659 -0.31 26.82 25.43
N SER A 660 0.59 26.44 26.33
CA SER A 660 1.43 25.25 26.22
C SER A 660 0.63 23.95 26.36
N ASN A 661 -0.62 24.00 26.87
CA ASN A 661 -1.54 22.86 26.90
C ASN A 661 -2.09 22.47 25.54
N TYR A 662 -1.97 23.34 24.53
CA TYR A 662 -2.68 23.21 23.27
C TYR A 662 -1.74 23.29 22.06
N ASN A 663 -2.10 22.56 21.01
CA ASN A 663 -1.65 22.80 19.64
C ASN A 663 -2.73 23.62 18.94
N VAL A 664 -2.36 24.74 18.33
CA VAL A 664 -3.28 25.44 17.43
C VAL A 664 -3.20 24.74 16.07
N SER A 665 -4.30 24.14 15.64
CA SER A 665 -4.33 23.21 14.52
C SER A 665 -5.36 23.60 13.49
N VAL A 666 -5.10 23.21 12.24
CA VAL A 666 -6.13 23.16 11.20
C VAL A 666 -7.06 22.00 11.56
N VAL A 667 -8.35 22.30 11.67
CA VAL A 667 -9.40 21.34 12.06
C VAL A 667 -10.49 21.30 11.00
N LEU A 668 -10.84 20.10 10.58
CA LEU A 668 -12.04 19.83 9.78
C LEU A 668 -13.21 19.56 10.73
N ASP A 669 -14.17 20.49 10.78
CA ASP A 669 -15.42 20.36 11.54
C ASP A 669 -16.47 19.64 10.70
N LEU A 670 -16.80 18.41 11.11
CA LEU A 670 -17.74 17.53 10.42
C LEU A 670 -19.21 17.83 10.77
N ALA A 671 -19.53 18.80 11.64
CA ALA A 671 -20.92 19.10 12.03
C ALA A 671 -21.84 19.44 10.84
N GLY A 672 -21.31 20.12 9.81
CA GLY A 672 -22.04 20.43 8.57
C GLY A 672 -22.20 19.25 7.61
N SER A 673 -21.42 18.18 7.81
CA SER A 673 -21.38 17.05 6.87
C SER A 673 -22.65 16.21 6.87
N LYS A 674 -23.46 16.24 7.95
CA LYS A 674 -24.67 15.41 8.12
C LYS A 674 -25.94 16.00 7.48
N LYS A 675 -25.96 17.28 7.08
CA LYS A 675 -27.17 17.97 6.59
C LYS A 675 -27.11 18.28 5.09
N GLY A 676 -28.19 17.96 4.36
CA GLY A 676 -28.35 18.28 2.93
C GLY A 676 -28.20 17.08 1.99
N LYS A 677 -28.16 17.31 0.69
CA LYS A 677 -27.83 16.27 -0.33
C LYS A 677 -26.34 16.31 -0.64
N MET A 678 -25.71 15.17 -0.87
CA MET A 678 -24.37 15.08 -1.42
C MET A 678 -24.33 14.10 -2.59
N LYS A 679 -23.31 14.26 -3.43
CA LYS A 679 -22.95 13.24 -4.42
C LYS A 679 -21.98 12.27 -3.74
N ALA A 680 -22.27 10.99 -3.77
CA ALA A 680 -21.44 9.95 -3.17
C ALA A 680 -21.39 8.72 -4.07
N TYR A 681 -20.36 7.90 -3.93
CA TYR A 681 -20.18 6.71 -4.75
C TYR A 681 -20.89 5.51 -4.10
N LYS A 682 -21.86 4.93 -4.81
CA LYS A 682 -22.56 3.70 -4.39
C LYS A 682 -22.59 2.73 -5.56
N LEU A 683 -22.20 1.48 -5.31
CA LEU A 683 -22.32 0.28 -6.17
C LEU A 683 -22.86 0.57 -7.59
N GLY A 684 -22.02 1.13 -8.49
CA GLY A 684 -22.39 1.47 -9.86
C GLY A 684 -22.20 2.93 -10.30
N GLY A 685 -21.74 3.83 -9.42
CA GLY A 685 -21.29 5.18 -9.78
C GLY A 685 -21.68 6.27 -8.78
N LEU A 686 -21.54 7.53 -9.19
CA LEU A 686 -21.93 8.69 -8.39
C LEU A 686 -23.45 8.83 -8.30
N VAL A 687 -23.98 8.77 -7.09
CA VAL A 687 -25.40 8.94 -6.77
C VAL A 687 -25.62 10.15 -5.87
N GLN A 688 -26.79 10.80 -6.00
CA GLN A 688 -27.19 11.83 -5.07
C GLN A 688 -27.93 11.19 -3.89
N VAL A 689 -27.42 11.41 -2.68
CA VAL A 689 -27.94 10.83 -1.44
C VAL A 689 -28.13 11.93 -0.42
N LYS A 690 -29.13 11.79 0.46
CA LYS A 690 -29.21 12.65 1.63
C LYS A 690 -28.06 12.29 2.56
N ARG A 691 -27.35 13.30 3.05
CA ARG A 691 -26.17 13.18 3.91
C ARG A 691 -26.46 12.44 5.23
N GLU A 692 -27.71 12.50 5.70
CA GLU A 692 -28.20 11.77 6.88
C GLU A 692 -28.40 10.26 6.63
N TYR A 693 -28.65 9.85 5.38
CA TYR A 693 -28.75 8.44 4.96
C TYR A 693 -27.44 7.91 4.39
N PHE A 694 -26.40 8.73 4.44
CA PHE A 694 -25.04 8.27 4.23
C PHE A 694 -24.60 7.54 5.50
N ALA A 695 -24.84 6.23 5.52
CA ALA A 695 -24.10 5.34 6.40
C ALA A 695 -22.60 5.58 6.13
N PRO A 696 -21.74 5.58 7.16
CA PRO A 696 -20.31 5.80 6.98
C PRO A 696 -19.79 4.91 5.86
N LEU A 697 -18.88 5.45 5.04
CA LEU A 697 -18.39 4.86 3.78
C LEU A 697 -18.03 3.39 4.07
N PHE A 698 -18.90 2.45 3.68
CA PHE A 698 -18.85 1.07 4.18
C PHE A 698 -17.45 0.48 4.02
#